data_AF-D8IFJ1-F1
#
_entry.id   AF-D8IFJ1-F1
#
_cell.length_a   1.000
_cell.length_b   1.000
_cell.length_c   1.000
_cell.angle_alpha   90.00
_cell.angle_beta   90.00
_cell.angle_gamma   90.00
#
_symmetry.space_group_name_H-M   'P 1'
#
loop_
_entity.id
_entity.type
_entity.pdbx_description
1 polymer ?
#
loop_
_entity_poly.entity_id
_entity_poly.type
_entity_poly.pdbx_seq_one_letter_code
_entity_poly.pdbx_strand_id
1 'polypeptide(L)'
;MILLLSLIIFNAYLYAQDNNQDNNNIRTNENVLMQINQFDAKRNPVSFINIVNFTPYYVLTEYARNYGIEIYPYDDEASLRARIIKRQVNVDVIKITGEDNIKNVARASINTGGGQIEFKSADYVERYKIEEAGEELIALYGNVQLKVYNNIMSADRVVYSLKTGEIFASGNLKVESGDSVLNGEWFMLNKDDKKGILYNGNTKFQSFTLQGNIIKFNDPDFFANDSSVSFSRLTPVAHDFLASRVYLWDTKKILIFNSIYRVGRQPVFYFPLFIQNNVGTGIISTFGQSLREGVYMQNSKTFDLYGVSHRIRFDAYQKLGFLIGDEIRYTSQYHNLSLDAMFALGRQYYLLDSYISSSIGFGTRYVNYFTGGKPGKFIPRYKFQYDHTIQLYSGENINAYLTGKLNLNSDLYFKSDFYNQRGALDILSLFTAITGNLSDIGDSYPESYIENSIYVNSSIYGVNLRAGAEWNLTAVRNLSVNYNTNFDYYMPKPSRLVLPSLSASYSSIFGDETSYYFPNFNINYNISMNYSHTIDYKTSEGIAFYNNPKLNEQLNEKLAERNNLQLNGGLSRSFTNLFMRFTPNVNIDYAYQKSIDPKSEDLIYDRDNTYLGLASSMNLSVFLPNSILPYKLDNYFSPSVSWDTSYNIGYRFKQKDSSYTNENQNGDFSSHSINTSLNVGGTGYSIFFIPNLNWDIRGTVRTGYDLIPTYNAQTKNYELIHNTNRFLTTEVGGSTRLYYDSSYISYDLSKNLLGTNFTQNAINTLIHIPIPIDNLTDWILVRNNKKKFFDGYKNDFRFFFDITYKHDFINYKYNSAAFSLGFELKILEQFTFSFSTTSRNDRAYRYIKSYAERENETWVNPFWDIVDSFNFRDSQKRIDSLFKLSSINTSIWHELDGWQLRATFSISPSALPSDIASGSVKGSYWNKEFWIEFTLTDFPGAGLPRREYDLNSTITDLRDNRTTTTF
;
A
#
# COMPACT_ATOMS: atom_id res chain seq x y z
N MET A 1 -14.58 9.14 37.39
CA MET A 1 -15.06 8.08 38.29
C MET A 1 -14.52 6.69 37.93
N ILE A 2 -14.44 6.30 36.65
CA ILE A 2 -13.72 5.08 36.20
C ILE A 2 -12.18 5.23 36.29
N LEU A 3 -11.66 6.47 36.21
CA LEU A 3 -10.26 6.81 36.48
C LEU A 3 -9.88 6.86 37.98
N LEU A 4 -10.87 6.79 38.89
CA LEU A 4 -10.63 6.77 40.33
C LEU A 4 -10.71 5.34 40.92
N LEU A 5 -11.27 4.38 40.17
CA LEU A 5 -11.33 2.97 40.56
C LEU A 5 -10.07 2.18 40.15
N SER A 6 -9.27 2.67 39.20
CA SER A 6 -7.99 2.05 38.80
C SER A 6 -6.83 2.35 39.77
N LEU A 7 -6.97 3.36 40.63
CA LEU A 7 -5.95 3.75 41.62
C LEU A 7 -6.01 2.95 42.93
N ILE A 8 -7.08 2.18 43.16
CA ILE A 8 -7.34 1.48 44.42
C ILE A 8 -7.07 -0.05 44.33
N ILE A 9 -6.90 -0.59 43.11
CA ILE A 9 -6.57 -2.03 42.91
C ILE A 9 -5.05 -2.26 42.71
N PHE A 10 -4.25 -1.20 42.54
CA PHE A 10 -2.78 -1.29 42.40
C PHE A 10 -1.97 -0.87 43.65
N ASN A 11 -2.62 -0.67 44.80
CA ASN A 11 -1.95 -0.38 46.07
C ASN A 11 -2.05 -1.56 47.06
N ALA A 12 -1.20 -2.57 46.84
CA ALA A 12 -0.73 -3.59 47.79
C ALA A 12 0.18 -4.54 46.99
N TYR A 13 1.49 -4.67 47.11
CA TYR A 13 2.50 -4.27 48.08
C TYR A 13 3.74 -3.86 47.28
N LEU A 14 4.21 -2.62 47.44
CA LEU A 14 5.60 -2.24 47.21
C LEU A 14 6.24 -2.13 48.59
N TYR A 15 7.11 -3.07 48.92
CA TYR A 15 8.20 -2.81 49.85
C TYR A 15 9.49 -2.91 49.05
N ALA A 16 9.98 -1.75 48.61
CA ALA A 16 11.40 -1.52 48.44
C ALA A 16 11.84 -0.75 49.69
N GLN A 17 12.54 -1.44 50.58
CA GLN A 17 13.36 -0.80 51.60
C GLN A 17 14.69 -1.54 51.60
N ASP A 18 15.53 -1.14 50.65
CA ASP A 18 16.96 -1.37 50.74
C ASP A 18 17.50 -0.26 51.66
N ASN A 19 17.84 -0.65 52.89
CA ASN A 19 18.69 0.10 53.82
C ASN A 19 18.95 -0.81 55.02
N ASN A 20 19.95 -1.66 54.89
CA ASN A 20 20.99 -1.84 55.90
C ASN A 20 22.13 -2.66 55.30
N GLN A 21 23.21 -1.96 54.94
CA GLN A 21 24.55 -2.49 55.16
C GLN A 21 24.64 -2.84 56.65
N ASP A 22 24.75 -4.13 56.96
CA ASP A 22 25.89 -4.66 57.69
C ASP A 22 25.70 -6.16 57.97
N ASN A 23 26.82 -6.89 57.87
CA ASN A 23 27.02 -8.30 58.21
C ASN A 23 26.45 -9.37 57.27
N ASN A 24 27.24 -9.78 56.27
CA ASN A 24 27.33 -11.18 55.82
C ASN A 24 28.60 -11.46 54.99
N ASN A 25 29.78 -11.25 55.59
CA ASN A 25 31.07 -11.67 55.00
C ASN A 25 31.46 -13.12 55.34
N ILE A 26 30.52 -13.98 55.78
CA ILE A 26 30.85 -15.35 56.22
C ILE A 26 30.05 -16.45 55.48
N ARG A 27 28.98 -16.13 54.72
CA ARG A 27 28.09 -17.15 54.12
C ARG A 27 28.25 -17.43 52.62
N THR A 28 29.11 -16.71 51.90
CA THR A 28 29.36 -16.97 50.45
C THR A 28 30.36 -18.08 50.21
N ASN A 29 31.34 -18.29 51.09
CA ASN A 29 32.35 -19.35 50.92
C ASN A 29 31.78 -20.75 51.15
N GLU A 30 30.86 -20.94 52.10
CA GLU A 30 30.24 -22.25 52.37
C GLU A 30 29.37 -22.76 51.21
N ASN A 31 28.65 -21.88 50.50
CA ASN A 31 27.77 -22.28 49.40
C ASN A 31 28.54 -22.73 48.14
N VAL A 32 29.73 -22.18 47.87
CA VAL A 32 30.56 -22.59 46.71
C VAL A 32 31.32 -23.89 47.01
N LEU A 33 31.83 -24.07 48.24
CA LEU A 33 32.39 -25.34 48.72
C LEU A 33 31.35 -26.47 48.69
N MET A 34 30.09 -26.19 49.03
CA MET A 34 28.97 -27.13 48.92
C MET A 34 28.72 -27.60 47.48
N GLN A 35 28.90 -26.75 46.47
CA GLN A 35 28.70 -27.12 45.06
C GLN A 35 29.79 -28.06 44.53
N ILE A 36 31.05 -27.86 44.93
CA ILE A 36 32.15 -28.78 44.56
C ILE A 36 31.97 -30.14 45.25
N ASN A 37 31.48 -30.17 46.48
CA ASN A 37 31.27 -31.38 47.27
C ASN A 37 30.06 -32.23 46.84
N GLN A 38 29.12 -31.67 46.07
CA GLN A 38 27.95 -32.40 45.57
C GLN A 38 28.26 -33.32 44.38
N PHE A 39 29.40 -33.11 43.71
CA PHE A 39 29.85 -33.96 42.60
C PHE A 39 30.81 -35.03 43.10
N ASP A 40 30.40 -36.30 42.98
CA ASP A 40 31.30 -37.43 43.17
C ASP A 40 32.33 -37.45 42.03
N ALA A 41 33.55 -37.01 42.34
CA ALA A 41 34.66 -36.84 41.41
C ALA A 41 35.00 -38.13 40.63
N LYS A 42 34.67 -39.31 41.16
CA LYS A 42 34.87 -40.61 40.50
C LYS A 42 33.69 -41.03 39.62
N ARG A 43 32.46 -40.62 39.94
CA ARG A 43 31.27 -40.94 39.11
C ARG A 43 31.08 -39.99 37.95
N ASN A 44 31.53 -38.73 38.05
CA ASN A 44 31.37 -37.74 36.99
C ASN A 44 32.65 -36.88 36.83
N PRO A 45 33.75 -37.50 36.39
CA PRO A 45 35.10 -36.92 36.41
C PRO A 45 35.23 -35.65 35.55
N VAL A 46 34.56 -35.61 34.39
CA VAL A 46 34.56 -34.46 33.47
C VAL A 46 33.90 -33.24 34.09
N SER A 47 32.73 -33.44 34.72
CA SER A 47 31.98 -32.37 35.39
C SER A 47 32.77 -31.79 36.57
N PHE A 48 33.39 -32.66 37.37
CA PHE A 48 34.25 -32.24 38.48
C PHE A 48 35.48 -31.47 37.98
N ILE A 49 36.16 -31.96 36.93
CA ILE A 49 37.29 -31.26 36.33
C ILE A 49 36.85 -29.87 35.88
N ASN A 50 35.74 -29.75 35.13
CA ASN A 50 35.19 -28.46 34.69
C ASN A 50 34.87 -27.53 35.86
N ILE A 51 34.20 -28.02 36.91
CA ILE A 51 33.90 -27.21 38.11
C ILE A 51 35.19 -26.71 38.76
N VAL A 52 36.15 -27.60 39.02
CA VAL A 52 37.44 -27.21 39.61
C VAL A 52 38.09 -26.16 38.74
N ASN A 53 38.11 -26.37 37.44
CA ASN A 53 38.64 -25.49 36.41
C ASN A 53 37.97 -24.10 36.41
N PHE A 54 36.66 -23.98 36.57
CA PHE A 54 35.95 -22.69 36.56
C PHE A 54 35.81 -22.06 37.97
N THR A 55 36.24 -22.73 39.02
CA THR A 55 36.20 -22.22 40.41
C THR A 55 37.32 -21.19 40.64
N PRO A 56 37.09 -20.01 41.24
CA PRO A 56 38.14 -19.04 41.54
C PRO A 56 39.26 -19.59 42.44
N TYR A 57 40.51 -19.13 42.23
CA TYR A 57 41.69 -19.61 42.97
C TYR A 57 41.53 -19.60 44.49
N TYR A 58 40.96 -18.54 45.08
CA TYR A 58 40.80 -18.44 46.53
C TYR A 58 39.86 -19.53 47.09
N VAL A 59 38.82 -19.92 46.37
CA VAL A 59 37.92 -21.02 46.78
C VAL A 59 38.62 -22.37 46.67
N LEU A 60 39.47 -22.55 45.66
CA LEU A 60 40.28 -23.76 45.51
C LEU A 60 41.32 -23.91 46.62
N THR A 61 41.89 -22.81 47.11
CA THR A 61 42.78 -22.85 48.28
C THR A 61 42.04 -23.29 49.54
N GLU A 62 40.79 -22.86 49.73
CA GLU A 62 39.96 -23.31 50.86
C GLU A 62 39.56 -24.79 50.70
N TYR A 63 39.18 -25.22 49.49
CA TYR A 63 38.90 -26.62 49.18
C TYR A 63 40.12 -27.52 49.43
N ALA A 64 41.29 -27.12 48.95
CA ALA A 64 42.54 -27.86 49.18
C ALA A 64 42.87 -27.98 50.68
N ARG A 65 42.67 -26.92 51.47
CA ARG A 65 42.84 -26.98 52.94
C ARG A 65 41.88 -27.97 53.58
N ASN A 66 40.60 -27.96 53.19
CA ASN A 66 39.57 -28.84 53.78
C ASN A 66 39.76 -30.32 53.42
N TYR A 67 40.32 -30.62 52.24
CA TYR A 67 40.55 -31.98 51.77
C TYR A 67 41.99 -32.48 51.95
N GLY A 68 42.82 -31.74 52.71
CA GLY A 68 44.20 -32.13 53.02
C GLY A 68 45.13 -32.20 51.81
N ILE A 69 44.90 -31.33 50.81
CA ILE A 69 45.70 -31.22 49.60
C ILE A 69 46.77 -30.14 49.83
N GLU A 70 48.05 -30.49 49.62
CA GLU A 70 49.17 -29.59 49.89
C GLU A 70 49.15 -28.33 49.01
N ILE A 71 49.28 -27.16 49.65
CA ILE A 71 49.39 -25.85 49.01
C ILE A 71 50.81 -25.33 49.28
N TYR A 72 51.56 -25.01 48.22
CA TYR A 72 52.92 -24.50 48.34
C TYR A 72 52.98 -22.96 48.34
N PRO A 73 54.02 -22.33 48.93
CA PRO A 73 54.10 -20.86 49.08
C PRO A 73 54.19 -20.05 47.78
N TYR A 74 54.38 -20.71 46.64
CA TYR A 74 54.50 -20.09 45.30
C TYR A 74 53.63 -20.81 44.27
N ASP A 75 52.57 -21.43 44.75
CA ASP A 75 51.76 -22.29 43.93
C ASP A 75 50.88 -21.47 43.00
N ASP A 76 51.19 -21.48 41.70
CA ASP A 76 50.33 -20.82 40.73
C ASP A 76 48.96 -21.51 40.65
N GLU A 77 47.96 -20.75 40.19
CA GLU A 77 46.57 -21.20 40.13
C GLU A 77 46.40 -22.51 39.37
N ALA A 78 47.17 -22.70 38.31
CA ALA A 78 47.25 -23.93 37.53
C ALA A 78 47.77 -25.13 38.34
N SER A 79 48.87 -24.96 39.08
CA SER A 79 49.51 -26.04 39.84
C SER A 79 48.59 -26.56 40.96
N LEU A 80 47.87 -25.66 41.63
CA LEU A 80 46.89 -26.04 42.65
C LEU A 80 45.69 -26.78 42.05
N ARG A 81 45.13 -26.30 40.92
CA ARG A 81 44.05 -26.96 40.18
C ARG A 81 44.45 -28.37 39.75
N ALA A 82 45.63 -28.51 39.14
CA ALA A 82 46.18 -29.78 38.70
C ALA A 82 46.32 -30.78 39.88
N ARG A 83 46.76 -30.31 41.06
CA ARG A 83 46.83 -31.15 42.27
C ARG A 83 45.46 -31.57 42.77
N ILE A 84 44.49 -30.66 42.80
CA ILE A 84 43.11 -30.96 43.21
C ILE A 84 42.50 -32.01 42.30
N ILE A 85 42.62 -31.81 40.99
CA ILE A 85 42.10 -32.72 39.96
C ILE A 85 42.80 -34.08 40.03
N LYS A 86 44.14 -34.11 40.08
CA LYS A 86 44.93 -35.34 40.19
C LYS A 86 44.55 -36.15 41.44
N ARG A 87 44.33 -35.48 42.58
CA ARG A 87 44.00 -36.14 43.85
C ARG A 87 42.59 -36.71 43.88
N GLN A 88 41.61 -36.00 43.31
CA GLN A 88 40.19 -36.36 43.43
C GLN A 88 39.69 -37.24 42.27
N VAL A 89 40.26 -37.08 41.07
CA VAL A 89 39.80 -37.76 39.84
C VAL A 89 40.77 -38.86 39.39
N ASN A 90 41.93 -39.00 40.04
CA ASN A 90 42.99 -39.95 39.65
C ASN A 90 43.40 -39.84 38.17
N VAL A 91 43.77 -38.63 37.75
CA VAL A 91 44.13 -38.31 36.36
C VAL A 91 45.57 -37.81 36.26
N ASP A 92 46.23 -38.15 35.16
CA ASP A 92 47.54 -37.58 34.84
C ASP A 92 47.36 -36.20 34.22
N VAL A 93 47.86 -35.18 34.92
CA VAL A 93 47.84 -33.78 34.48
C VAL A 93 49.23 -33.42 33.97
N ILE A 94 49.31 -33.00 32.71
CA ILE A 94 50.55 -32.49 32.11
C ILE A 94 50.36 -31.01 31.84
N LYS A 95 51.12 -30.17 32.56
CA LYS A 95 51.18 -28.72 32.33
C LYS A 95 52.29 -28.40 31.34
N ILE A 96 51.96 -27.64 30.30
CA ILE A 96 52.86 -27.34 29.20
C ILE A 96 53.01 -25.83 29.10
N THR A 97 54.26 -25.37 29.14
CA THR A 97 54.63 -23.95 29.10
C THR A 97 55.66 -23.73 28.00
N GLY A 98 55.62 -22.52 27.39
CA GLY A 98 56.47 -22.13 26.26
C GLY A 98 55.75 -22.21 24.92
N GLU A 99 55.87 -21.14 24.12
CA GLU A 99 55.05 -20.90 22.92
C GLU A 99 55.13 -22.02 21.87
N ASP A 100 56.33 -22.54 21.58
CA ASP A 100 56.54 -23.63 20.61
C ASP A 100 55.99 -24.98 21.11
N ASN A 101 56.10 -25.26 22.40
CA ASN A 101 55.58 -26.48 23.03
C ASN A 101 54.05 -26.47 23.07
N ILE A 102 53.47 -25.31 23.39
CA ILE A 102 52.02 -25.06 23.38
C ILE A 102 51.46 -25.23 21.97
N LYS A 103 52.10 -24.61 20.95
CA LYS A 103 51.72 -24.77 19.53
C LYS A 103 51.82 -26.22 19.06
N ASN A 104 52.86 -26.97 19.47
CA ASN A 104 53.03 -28.36 19.07
C ASN A 104 51.96 -29.29 19.67
N VAL A 105 51.61 -29.10 20.94
CA VAL A 105 50.56 -29.90 21.61
C VAL A 105 49.18 -29.56 21.05
N ALA A 106 48.90 -28.27 20.83
CA ALA A 106 47.68 -27.85 20.17
C ALA A 106 47.58 -28.40 18.74
N ARG A 107 48.67 -28.38 17.95
CA ARG A 107 48.70 -28.99 16.60
C ARG A 107 48.53 -30.51 16.62
N ALA A 108 49.15 -31.22 17.54
CA ALA A 108 49.05 -32.69 17.61
C ALA A 108 47.66 -33.18 18.09
N SER A 109 46.97 -32.39 18.91
CA SER A 109 45.76 -32.81 19.61
C SER A 109 44.47 -32.21 19.03
N ILE A 110 44.52 -30.99 18.49
CA ILE A 110 43.33 -30.25 18.00
C ILE A 110 43.22 -30.34 16.46
N ASN A 111 44.34 -30.40 15.72
CA ASN A 111 44.32 -30.42 14.24
C ASN A 111 44.21 -31.82 13.60
N THR A 112 44.27 -32.89 14.39
CA THR A 112 44.22 -34.28 13.88
C THR A 112 42.79 -34.76 13.55
N GLY A 113 41.77 -34.04 14.03
CA GLY A 113 40.36 -34.26 13.69
C GLY A 113 39.84 -33.22 12.69
N GLY A 114 40.18 -33.37 11.41
CA GLY A 114 39.50 -32.70 10.28
C GLY A 114 39.30 -31.18 10.40
N GLY A 115 40.37 -30.39 10.29
CA GLY A 115 40.36 -29.03 9.72
C GLY A 115 39.43 -27.94 10.30
N GLN A 116 38.79 -28.11 11.46
CA GLN A 116 37.72 -27.20 11.92
C GLN A 116 38.04 -26.35 13.16
N ILE A 117 39.15 -26.57 13.86
CA ILE A 117 39.58 -25.72 14.99
C ILE A 117 41.09 -25.46 14.85
N GLU A 118 41.50 -24.20 14.82
CA GLU A 118 42.90 -23.77 14.75
C GLU A 118 43.26 -22.96 16.00
N PHE A 119 44.21 -23.47 16.78
CA PHE A 119 44.76 -22.75 17.93
C PHE A 119 45.68 -21.61 17.49
N LYS A 120 45.51 -20.41 18.07
CA LYS A 120 46.36 -19.23 17.80
C LYS A 120 47.31 -18.92 18.96
N SER A 121 46.77 -18.71 20.16
CA SER A 121 47.55 -18.33 21.34
C SER A 121 46.88 -18.77 22.65
N ALA A 122 47.69 -18.99 23.68
CA ALA A 122 47.32 -19.10 25.09
C ALA A 122 48.62 -18.95 25.92
N ASP A 123 48.52 -18.49 27.16
CA ASP A 123 49.67 -18.34 28.05
C ASP A 123 50.16 -19.70 28.59
N TYR A 124 49.25 -20.63 28.86
CA TYR A 124 49.61 -22.04 29.19
C TYR A 124 48.47 -23.03 28.88
N VAL A 125 48.83 -24.32 28.80
CA VAL A 125 47.93 -25.43 28.46
C VAL A 125 48.07 -26.58 29.46
N GLU A 126 46.94 -27.15 29.86
CA GLU A 126 46.85 -28.35 30.67
C GLU A 126 46.12 -29.45 29.92
N ARG A 127 46.68 -30.65 29.93
CA ARG A 127 46.08 -31.85 29.34
C ARG A 127 45.68 -32.81 30.45
N TYR A 128 44.42 -33.24 30.43
CA TYR A 128 43.82 -34.14 31.39
C TYR A 128 43.41 -35.43 30.71
N LYS A 129 44.05 -36.56 31.05
CA LYS A 129 43.64 -37.89 30.56
C LYS A 129 42.83 -38.61 31.63
N ILE A 130 41.56 -38.87 31.34
CA ILE A 130 40.60 -39.50 32.25
C ILE A 130 40.42 -40.97 31.84
N GLU A 131 41.14 -41.87 32.50
CA GLU A 131 41.12 -43.31 32.16
C GLU A 131 39.74 -43.94 32.39
N GLU A 132 39.04 -43.55 33.47
CA GLU A 132 37.74 -44.10 33.86
C GLU A 132 36.62 -43.78 32.85
N ALA A 133 36.72 -42.67 32.12
CA ALA A 133 35.75 -42.23 31.11
C ALA A 133 36.21 -42.45 29.67
N GLY A 134 37.47 -42.89 29.46
CA GLY A 134 38.12 -42.95 28.16
C GLY A 134 38.08 -41.59 27.44
N GLU A 135 38.28 -40.50 28.18
CA GLU A 135 38.12 -39.12 27.70
C GLU A 135 39.38 -38.30 27.97
N GLU A 136 39.60 -37.29 27.14
CA GLU A 136 40.74 -36.40 27.27
C GLU A 136 40.30 -34.95 27.09
N LEU A 137 40.67 -34.09 28.04
CA LEU A 137 40.32 -32.67 28.07
C LEU A 137 41.59 -31.82 27.90
N ILE A 138 41.46 -30.73 27.14
CA ILE A 138 42.49 -29.71 26.99
C ILE A 138 41.97 -28.41 27.60
N ALA A 139 42.64 -27.87 28.61
CA ALA A 139 42.33 -26.57 29.19
C ALA A 139 43.41 -25.55 28.81
N LEU A 140 42.98 -24.45 28.21
CA LEU A 140 43.78 -23.31 27.76
C LEU A 140 43.50 -22.12 28.70
N TYR A 141 44.54 -21.37 29.03
CA TYR A 141 44.44 -20.27 29.98
C TYR A 141 45.28 -19.08 29.54
N GLY A 142 44.77 -17.88 29.82
CA GLY A 142 45.42 -16.59 29.58
C GLY A 142 45.51 -16.25 28.08
N ASN A 143 44.94 -15.11 27.69
CA ASN A 143 44.95 -14.61 26.30
C ASN A 143 44.63 -15.67 25.24
N VAL A 144 43.62 -16.51 25.52
CA VAL A 144 43.30 -17.66 24.67
C VAL A 144 42.65 -17.14 23.40
N GLN A 145 43.21 -17.49 22.24
CA GLN A 145 42.60 -17.26 20.93
C GLN A 145 42.51 -18.58 20.15
N LEU A 146 41.28 -18.90 19.73
CA LEU A 146 40.95 -20.06 18.93
C LEU A 146 40.20 -19.61 17.68
N LYS A 147 40.52 -20.19 16.53
CA LYS A 147 39.70 -20.08 15.35
C LYS A 147 38.84 -21.34 15.24
N VAL A 148 37.55 -21.22 15.48
CA VAL A 148 36.58 -22.32 15.43
C VAL A 148 35.76 -22.14 14.15
N TYR A 149 35.90 -23.06 13.19
CA TYR A 149 35.47 -22.90 11.79
C TYR A 149 36.10 -21.66 11.13
N ASN A 150 35.28 -20.66 10.79
CA ASN A 150 35.72 -19.36 10.26
C ASN A 150 35.70 -18.24 11.31
N ASN A 151 35.37 -18.54 12.56
CA ASN A 151 35.13 -17.56 13.60
C ASN A 151 36.31 -17.46 14.56
N ILE A 152 36.64 -16.25 15.02
CA ILE A 152 37.71 -16.03 15.99
C ILE A 152 37.07 -15.91 17.37
N MET A 153 37.42 -16.82 18.27
CA MET A 153 37.02 -16.81 19.68
C MET A 153 38.21 -16.38 20.53
N SER A 154 37.97 -15.45 21.44
CA SER A 154 38.91 -15.02 22.48
C SER A 154 38.27 -15.12 23.85
N ALA A 155 39.03 -15.59 24.84
CA ALA A 155 38.60 -15.69 26.23
C ALA A 155 39.82 -15.75 27.17
N ASP A 156 39.59 -15.54 28.46
CA ASP A 156 40.61 -15.77 29.48
C ASP A 156 40.88 -17.27 29.66
N ARG A 157 39.88 -18.10 29.38
CA ARG A 157 39.94 -19.54 29.66
C ARG A 157 39.06 -20.36 28.72
N VAL A 158 39.58 -21.46 28.19
CA VAL A 158 38.83 -22.39 27.33
C VAL A 158 39.15 -23.84 27.68
N VAL A 159 38.13 -24.68 27.88
CA VAL A 159 38.27 -26.13 28.06
C VAL A 159 37.61 -26.84 26.87
N TYR A 160 38.32 -27.79 26.28
CA TYR A 160 37.89 -28.55 25.12
C TYR A 160 37.91 -30.05 25.41
N SER A 161 36.81 -30.75 25.15
CA SER A 161 36.77 -32.22 25.18
C SER A 161 37.10 -32.81 23.82
N LEU A 162 38.12 -33.67 23.77
CA LEU A 162 38.54 -34.38 22.57
C LEU A 162 37.58 -35.51 22.17
N LYS A 163 36.76 -35.99 23.10
CA LYS A 163 35.82 -37.09 22.87
C LYS A 163 34.45 -36.58 22.42
N THR A 164 33.91 -35.56 23.11
CA THR A 164 32.56 -35.04 22.85
C THR A 164 32.57 -33.83 21.90
N GLY A 165 33.73 -33.24 21.64
CA GLY A 165 33.83 -32.02 20.81
C GLY A 165 33.25 -30.78 21.48
N GLU A 166 32.99 -30.81 22.79
CA GLU A 166 32.42 -29.69 23.53
C GLU A 166 33.50 -28.67 23.92
N ILE A 167 33.19 -27.39 23.71
CA ILE A 167 34.03 -26.23 24.06
C ILE A 167 33.33 -25.44 25.16
N PHE A 168 34.04 -25.19 26.26
CA PHE A 168 33.61 -24.35 27.37
C PHE A 168 34.55 -23.16 27.50
N ALA A 169 34.06 -21.93 27.40
CA ALA A 169 34.88 -20.73 27.49
C ALA A 169 34.35 -19.78 28.57
N SER A 170 35.24 -19.09 29.27
CA SER A 170 34.88 -18.16 30.34
C SER A 170 35.86 -16.99 30.47
N GLY A 171 35.34 -15.82 30.85
CA GLY A 171 36.13 -14.61 31.10
C GLY A 171 36.46 -13.86 29.80
N ASN A 172 36.12 -12.58 29.76
CA ASN A 172 36.30 -11.66 28.62
C ASN A 172 36.00 -12.31 27.26
N LEU A 173 34.92 -13.10 27.18
CA LEU A 173 34.63 -13.87 25.98
C LEU A 173 34.19 -12.93 24.87
N LYS A 174 34.84 -13.06 23.72
CA LYS A 174 34.45 -12.41 22.48
C LYS A 174 34.59 -13.36 21.30
N VAL A 175 33.52 -13.54 20.55
CA VAL A 175 33.47 -14.37 19.33
C VAL A 175 33.10 -13.48 18.14
N GLU A 176 33.98 -13.46 17.14
CA GLU A 176 33.80 -12.72 15.88
C GLU A 176 33.44 -13.71 14.76
N SER A 177 32.26 -13.51 14.16
CA SER A 177 31.71 -14.38 13.10
C SER A 177 31.17 -13.54 11.95
N GLY A 178 32.01 -13.27 10.94
CA GLY A 178 31.67 -12.35 9.85
C GLY A 178 31.43 -10.93 10.38
N ASP A 179 30.23 -10.38 10.14
CA ASP A 179 29.83 -9.04 10.63
C ASP A 179 29.25 -9.05 12.05
N SER A 180 29.10 -10.22 12.68
CA SER A 180 28.48 -10.35 14.00
C SER A 180 29.52 -10.49 15.10
N VAL A 181 29.34 -9.74 16.19
CA VAL A 181 30.19 -9.79 17.37
C VAL A 181 29.36 -10.24 18.57
N LEU A 182 29.80 -11.33 19.17
CA LEU A 182 29.22 -11.94 20.37
C LEU A 182 30.16 -11.69 21.54
N ASN A 183 29.65 -11.09 22.62
CA ASN A 183 30.38 -10.92 23.87
C ASN A 183 29.61 -11.60 25.00
N GLY A 184 30.31 -12.11 26.03
CA GLY A 184 29.65 -12.58 27.25
C GLY A 184 30.62 -13.04 28.32
N GLU A 185 30.08 -13.66 29.36
CA GLU A 185 30.88 -14.11 30.52
C GLU A 185 31.23 -15.59 30.42
N TRP A 186 30.30 -16.42 29.95
CA TRP A 186 30.44 -17.87 29.87
C TRP A 186 29.79 -18.44 28.61
N PHE A 187 30.44 -19.41 27.98
CA PHE A 187 29.98 -20.00 26.72
C PHE A 187 30.23 -21.50 26.67
N MET A 188 29.24 -22.21 26.15
CA MET A 188 29.30 -23.64 25.87
C MET A 188 28.90 -23.87 24.42
N LEU A 189 29.66 -24.68 23.70
CA LEU A 189 29.38 -25.04 22.30
C LEU A 189 29.68 -26.51 22.08
N ASN A 190 28.71 -27.24 21.53
CA ASN A 190 28.94 -28.57 20.99
C ASN A 190 29.27 -28.43 19.50
N LYS A 191 30.47 -28.90 19.10
CA LYS A 191 30.97 -28.80 17.73
C LYS A 191 30.12 -29.63 16.74
N ASP A 192 29.70 -30.82 17.11
CA ASP A 192 29.04 -31.74 16.18
C ASP A 192 27.60 -31.29 15.90
N ASP A 193 26.91 -30.82 16.92
CA ASP A 193 25.50 -30.36 16.85
C ASP A 193 25.35 -28.88 16.49
N LYS A 194 26.45 -28.10 16.49
CA LYS A 194 26.45 -26.62 16.38
C LYS A 194 25.51 -25.91 17.35
N LYS A 195 25.23 -26.53 18.49
CA LYS A 195 24.38 -25.98 19.55
C LYS A 195 25.23 -25.35 20.63
N GLY A 196 24.82 -24.18 21.11
CA GLY A 196 25.56 -23.50 22.17
C GLY A 196 24.69 -22.68 23.11
N ILE A 197 25.28 -22.27 24.23
CA ILE A 197 24.66 -21.40 25.23
C ILE A 197 25.69 -20.34 25.63
N LEU A 198 25.30 -19.07 25.56
CA LEU A 198 26.05 -17.91 26.03
C LEU A 198 25.31 -17.28 27.21
N TYR A 199 26.00 -17.08 28.31
CA TYR A 199 25.46 -16.46 29.52
C TYR A 199 25.90 -15.00 29.62
N ASN A 200 24.98 -14.14 30.07
CA ASN A 200 25.14 -12.69 30.16
C ASN A 200 25.73 -12.12 28.87
N GLY A 201 25.13 -12.53 27.76
CA GLY A 201 25.62 -12.26 26.43
C GLY A 201 25.08 -10.95 25.87
N ASN A 202 25.93 -10.22 25.15
CA ASN A 202 25.50 -9.17 24.23
C ASN A 202 25.98 -9.52 22.83
N THR A 203 25.07 -9.52 21.88
CA THR A 203 25.35 -9.78 20.48
C THR A 203 24.88 -8.62 19.62
N LYS A 204 25.75 -8.20 18.70
CA LYS A 204 25.38 -7.29 17.62
C LYS A 204 25.25 -8.11 16.35
N PHE A 205 24.02 -8.29 15.87
CA PHE A 205 23.75 -8.76 14.52
C PHE A 205 23.63 -7.53 13.63
N GLN A 206 24.16 -7.55 12.41
CA GLN A 206 24.16 -6.46 11.40
C GLN A 206 23.31 -5.23 11.79
N SER A 207 21.98 -5.39 11.85
CA SER A 207 21.01 -4.32 12.05
C SER A 207 20.47 -4.09 13.47
N PHE A 208 20.71 -4.98 14.44
CA PHE A 208 20.10 -4.89 15.78
C PHE A 208 21.00 -5.48 16.86
N THR A 209 20.89 -4.95 18.07
CA THR A 209 21.61 -5.40 19.25
C THR A 209 20.69 -6.20 20.16
N LEU A 210 21.13 -7.39 20.57
CA LEU A 210 20.43 -8.26 21.50
C LEU A 210 21.31 -8.50 22.72
N GLN A 211 20.82 -8.11 23.89
CA GLN A 211 21.44 -8.40 25.17
C GLN A 211 20.54 -9.37 25.93
N GLY A 212 21.07 -10.43 26.52
CA GLY A 212 20.25 -11.37 27.29
C GLY A 212 21.04 -12.16 28.32
N ASN A 213 20.35 -12.59 29.37
CA ASN A 213 20.95 -13.40 30.43
C ASN A 213 21.38 -14.77 29.90
N ILE A 214 20.60 -15.35 28.99
CA ILE A 214 20.90 -16.63 28.32
C ILE A 214 20.55 -16.51 26.85
N ILE A 215 21.54 -16.69 25.97
CA ILE A 215 21.39 -16.77 24.52
C ILE A 215 21.75 -18.18 24.08
N LYS A 216 20.79 -18.91 23.49
CA LYS A 216 20.98 -20.26 22.95
C LYS A 216 21.10 -20.21 21.44
N PHE A 217 22.06 -20.95 20.91
CA PHE A 217 22.33 -21.11 19.48
C PHE A 217 21.89 -22.51 19.05
N ASN A 218 21.15 -22.60 17.96
CA ASN A 218 20.71 -23.86 17.36
C ASN A 218 20.61 -23.67 15.84
N ASP A 219 21.75 -23.68 15.14
CA ASP A 219 21.93 -23.37 13.70
C ASP A 219 20.65 -23.62 12.85
N PRO A 220 19.98 -22.59 12.28
CA PRO A 220 20.26 -21.14 12.29
C PRO A 220 19.48 -20.32 13.36
N ASP A 221 18.76 -20.98 14.27
CA ASP A 221 17.86 -20.37 15.23
C ASP A 221 18.57 -19.85 16.49
N PHE A 222 18.10 -18.72 17.00
CA PHE A 222 18.56 -18.08 18.24
C PHE A 222 17.40 -17.91 19.20
N PHE A 223 17.64 -18.25 20.46
CA PHE A 223 16.70 -18.02 21.56
C PHE A 223 17.37 -17.20 22.64
N ALA A 224 16.79 -16.07 23.03
CA ALA A 224 17.23 -15.33 24.19
C ALA A 224 16.13 -15.23 25.24
N ASN A 225 16.49 -15.45 26.50
CA ASN A 225 15.60 -15.24 27.64
C ASN A 225 16.02 -13.99 28.42
N ASP A 226 15.02 -13.28 28.96
CA ASP A 226 15.19 -12.05 29.73
C ASP A 226 16.16 -11.08 29.04
N SER A 227 15.75 -10.63 27.86
CA SER A 227 16.60 -9.93 26.91
C SER A 227 16.11 -8.53 26.60
N SER A 228 17.04 -7.65 26.23
CA SER A 228 16.77 -6.39 25.56
C SER A 228 17.11 -6.51 24.08
N VAL A 229 16.18 -6.11 23.21
CA VAL A 229 16.38 -6.01 21.76
C VAL A 229 16.28 -4.56 21.33
N SER A 230 17.31 -4.03 20.70
CA SER A 230 17.33 -2.67 20.16
C SER A 230 17.62 -2.67 18.67
N PHE A 231 16.86 -1.87 17.93
CA PHE A 231 17.06 -1.61 16.50
C PHE A 231 17.76 -0.25 16.26
N SER A 232 18.11 0.47 17.32
CA SER A 232 18.79 1.77 17.22
C SER A 232 20.23 1.59 16.76
N ARG A 233 20.67 2.47 15.85
CA ARG A 233 22.08 2.58 15.43
C ARG A 233 22.91 3.46 16.37
N LEU A 234 22.25 4.22 17.25
CA LEU A 234 22.89 5.15 18.18
C LEU A 234 23.54 4.43 19.37
N THR A 235 24.66 4.98 19.83
CA THR A 235 25.31 4.57 21.09
C THR A 235 25.44 5.82 21.97
N PRO A 236 24.74 5.91 23.13
CA PRO A 236 23.87 4.89 23.73
C PRO A 236 22.58 4.65 22.94
N VAL A 237 22.00 3.45 23.12
CA VAL A 237 20.76 3.01 22.47
C VAL A 237 19.62 3.99 22.73
N ALA A 238 18.95 4.45 21.67
CA ALA A 238 17.84 5.39 21.79
C ALA A 238 16.49 4.71 22.12
N HIS A 239 16.31 3.44 21.76
CA HIS A 239 15.07 2.69 22.03
C HIS A 239 15.32 1.19 22.05
N ASP A 240 14.57 0.46 22.88
CA ASP A 240 14.69 -0.99 23.01
C ASP A 240 13.40 -1.69 23.46
N PHE A 241 13.35 -3.01 23.29
CA PHE A 241 12.31 -3.91 23.79
C PHE A 241 12.88 -4.75 24.92
N LEU A 242 12.41 -4.55 26.15
CA LEU A 242 12.64 -5.49 27.24
C LEU A 242 11.70 -6.67 27.07
N ALA A 243 12.21 -7.89 26.93
CA ALA A 243 11.44 -9.07 26.57
C ALA A 243 11.76 -10.26 27.47
N SER A 244 10.73 -11.04 27.80
CA SER A 244 10.91 -12.31 28.51
C SER A 244 11.58 -13.37 27.64
N ARG A 245 11.25 -13.39 26.33
CA ARG A 245 11.81 -14.34 25.37
C ARG A 245 11.85 -13.72 23.98
N VAL A 246 12.95 -13.95 23.27
CA VAL A 246 13.14 -13.56 21.86
C VAL A 246 13.47 -14.82 21.09
N TYR A 247 12.72 -15.07 20.02
CA TYR A 247 13.00 -16.13 19.06
C TYR A 247 13.31 -15.52 17.70
N LEU A 248 14.47 -15.89 17.17
CA LEU A 248 14.98 -15.40 15.91
C LEU A 248 15.39 -16.60 15.07
N TRP A 249 14.80 -16.71 13.89
CA TRP A 249 14.91 -17.87 13.00
C TRP A 249 15.47 -17.45 11.63
N ASP A 250 15.51 -16.13 11.39
CA ASP A 250 16.25 -15.47 10.32
C ASP A 250 16.57 -14.03 10.78
N THR A 251 17.62 -13.41 10.22
CA THR A 251 18.01 -12.00 10.43
C THR A 251 16.88 -10.99 10.27
N LYS A 252 15.79 -11.38 9.59
CA LYS A 252 14.62 -10.54 9.26
C LYS A 252 13.32 -10.94 9.97
N LYS A 253 13.29 -12.07 10.69
CA LYS A 253 12.08 -12.60 11.34
C LYS A 253 12.31 -12.78 12.83
N ILE A 254 11.58 -11.99 13.61
CA ILE A 254 11.77 -11.91 15.06
C ILE A 254 10.41 -12.03 15.76
N LEU A 255 10.35 -12.91 16.75
CA LEU A 255 9.25 -13.00 17.71
C LEU A 255 9.76 -12.56 19.08
N ILE A 256 9.11 -11.58 19.67
CA ILE A 256 9.45 -11.03 20.98
C ILE A 256 8.24 -11.22 21.90
N PHE A 257 8.40 -12.02 22.96
CA PHE A 257 7.32 -12.38 23.89
C PHE A 257 7.36 -11.55 25.17
N ASN A 258 6.19 -11.12 25.62
CA ASN A 258 5.97 -10.26 26.80
C ASN A 258 6.98 -9.11 26.85
N SER A 259 6.92 -8.26 25.83
CA SER A 259 7.87 -7.18 25.63
C SER A 259 7.35 -5.83 26.08
N ILE A 260 8.22 -4.99 26.62
CA ILE A 260 7.97 -3.59 26.94
C ILE A 260 8.87 -2.76 26.03
N TYR A 261 8.27 -2.03 25.10
CA TYR A 261 8.97 -1.05 24.26
C TYR A 261 9.28 0.20 25.08
N ARG A 262 10.54 0.61 25.07
CA ARG A 262 11.04 1.80 25.77
C ARG A 262 11.71 2.74 24.79
N VAL A 263 11.52 4.03 25.02
CA VAL A 263 12.29 5.10 24.37
C VAL A 263 13.19 5.72 25.43
N GLY A 264 14.50 5.65 25.23
CA GLY A 264 15.50 5.87 26.26
C GLY A 264 15.32 4.90 27.42
N ARG A 265 14.86 5.40 28.57
CA ARG A 265 14.57 4.59 29.78
C ARG A 265 13.08 4.47 30.10
N GLN A 266 12.22 5.17 29.36
CA GLN A 266 10.80 5.27 29.67
C GLN A 266 10.01 4.17 28.94
N PRO A 267 9.26 3.31 29.66
CA PRO A 267 8.35 2.36 29.02
C PRO A 267 7.20 3.10 28.34
N VAL A 268 6.91 2.74 27.10
CA VAL A 268 5.85 3.34 26.28
C VAL A 268 4.72 2.34 26.02
N PHE A 269 5.05 1.12 25.58
CA PHE A 269 4.05 0.10 25.21
C PHE A 269 4.42 -1.29 25.73
N TYR A 270 3.41 -2.10 26.06
CA TYR A 270 3.55 -3.53 26.36
C TYR A 270 2.93 -4.37 25.23
N PHE A 271 3.65 -5.38 24.77
CA PHE A 271 3.20 -6.34 23.77
C PHE A 271 3.36 -7.77 24.29
N PRO A 272 2.28 -8.56 24.44
CA PRO A 272 2.39 -9.98 24.83
C PRO A 272 3.13 -10.80 23.77
N LEU A 273 2.99 -10.42 22.50
CA LEU A 273 3.77 -10.95 21.38
C LEU A 273 3.97 -9.83 20.35
N PHE A 274 5.22 -9.56 20.02
CA PHE A 274 5.60 -8.67 18.92
C PHE A 274 6.23 -9.51 17.82
N ILE A 275 5.63 -9.44 16.63
CA ILE A 275 6.06 -10.17 15.42
C ILE A 275 6.55 -9.13 14.42
N GLN A 276 7.80 -9.29 13.99
CA GLN A 276 8.39 -8.53 12.89
C GLN A 276 8.67 -9.47 11.72
N ASN A 277 8.17 -9.06 10.55
CA ASN A 277 8.34 -9.75 9.28
C ASN A 277 9.09 -8.85 8.28
N ASN A 278 9.29 -9.33 7.06
CA ASN A 278 9.97 -8.61 5.97
C ASN A 278 9.33 -7.26 5.57
N VAL A 279 8.10 -6.97 6.01
CA VAL A 279 7.32 -5.74 5.71
C VAL A 279 7.28 -4.78 6.92
N GLY A 280 8.07 -5.04 7.96
CA GLY A 280 8.13 -4.24 9.18
C GLY A 280 7.25 -4.79 10.31
N THR A 281 6.74 -3.90 11.18
CA THR A 281 5.88 -4.28 12.32
C THR A 281 4.45 -4.58 11.91
N GLY A 282 3.99 -4.12 10.75
CA GLY A 282 2.66 -4.42 10.20
C GLY A 282 1.47 -3.93 11.03
N ILE A 283 1.65 -3.18 12.12
CA ILE A 283 0.54 -2.61 12.92
C ILE A 283 0.22 -1.22 12.39
N ILE A 284 -1.02 -1.01 11.96
CA ILE A 284 -1.55 0.30 11.61
C ILE A 284 -2.75 0.55 12.51
N SER A 285 -2.64 1.58 13.35
CA SER A 285 -3.74 2.05 14.20
C SER A 285 -4.20 3.42 13.75
N THR A 286 -5.51 3.58 13.66
CA THR A 286 -6.19 4.85 13.41
C THR A 286 -7.15 5.11 14.55
N PHE A 287 -7.13 6.32 15.08
CA PHE A 287 -8.08 6.76 16.09
C PHE A 287 -8.69 8.07 15.61
N GLY A 288 -9.94 8.32 15.97
CA GLY A 288 -10.58 9.59 15.66
C GLY A 288 -12.02 9.63 16.16
N GLN A 289 -12.71 10.70 15.78
CA GLN A 289 -14.14 10.83 16.03
C GLN A 289 -14.85 11.25 14.75
N SER A 290 -15.96 10.59 14.46
CA SER A 290 -16.87 11.00 13.39
C SER A 290 -18.33 10.99 13.88
N LEU A 291 -19.22 11.60 13.09
CA LEU A 291 -20.65 11.56 13.41
C LEU A 291 -21.26 10.17 13.25
N ARG A 292 -20.75 9.36 12.32
CA ARG A 292 -21.28 8.04 12.00
C ARG A 292 -20.75 6.97 12.92
N GLU A 293 -19.42 6.89 13.05
CA GLU A 293 -18.73 5.90 13.87
C GLU A 293 -18.72 6.27 15.36
N GLY A 294 -18.94 7.55 15.69
CA GLY A 294 -18.69 8.10 17.02
C GLY A 294 -17.19 8.19 17.29
N VAL A 295 -16.76 8.06 18.55
CA VAL A 295 -15.35 7.79 18.85
C VAL A 295 -14.99 6.40 18.32
N TYR A 296 -13.94 6.32 17.52
CA TYR A 296 -13.52 5.06 16.91
C TYR A 296 -12.02 4.81 17.05
N MET A 297 -11.68 3.54 17.01
CA MET A 297 -10.33 3.00 16.96
C MET A 297 -10.33 1.87 15.92
N GLN A 298 -9.63 2.06 14.81
CA GLN A 298 -9.42 1.05 13.80
C GLN A 298 -8.01 0.50 13.94
N ASN A 299 -7.86 -0.81 14.02
CA ASN A 299 -6.55 -1.44 14.10
C ASN A 299 -6.44 -2.51 13.04
N SER A 300 -5.32 -2.53 12.35
CA SER A 300 -4.96 -3.64 11.49
C SER A 300 -3.56 -4.12 11.80
N LYS A 301 -3.38 -5.44 11.76
CA LYS A 301 -2.08 -6.10 11.83
C LYS A 301 -1.93 -6.94 10.56
N THR A 302 -0.95 -6.57 9.75
CA THR A 302 -0.51 -7.36 8.61
C THR A 302 0.65 -8.26 9.03
N PHE A 303 0.57 -9.53 8.66
CA PHE A 303 1.65 -10.50 8.80
C PHE A 303 1.54 -11.59 7.73
N ASP A 304 2.64 -12.28 7.49
CA ASP A 304 2.72 -13.40 6.56
C ASP A 304 2.97 -14.67 7.36
N LEU A 305 2.16 -15.70 7.14
CA LEU A 305 2.30 -17.01 7.74
C LEU A 305 2.41 -18.05 6.60
N TYR A 306 3.56 -18.72 6.49
CA TYR A 306 3.84 -19.72 5.44
C TYR A 306 3.54 -19.25 3.99
N GLY A 307 3.79 -17.98 3.69
CA GLY A 307 3.54 -17.39 2.36
C GLY A 307 2.09 -16.95 2.11
N VAL A 308 1.23 -17.05 3.12
CA VAL A 308 -0.12 -16.48 3.13
C VAL A 308 -0.08 -15.16 3.88
N SER A 309 -0.47 -14.06 3.23
CA SER A 309 -0.61 -12.75 3.83
C SER A 309 -1.95 -12.64 4.55
N HIS A 310 -1.91 -12.29 5.82
CA HIS A 310 -3.06 -12.02 6.67
C HIS A 310 -3.06 -10.54 7.06
N ARG A 311 -4.22 -9.89 6.96
CA ARG A 311 -4.46 -8.56 7.54
C ARG A 311 -5.62 -8.66 8.52
N ILE A 312 -5.28 -8.95 9.77
CA ILE A 312 -6.25 -9.02 10.86
C ILE A 312 -6.69 -7.61 11.23
N ARG A 313 -7.98 -7.40 11.31
CA ARG A 313 -8.61 -6.15 11.74
C ARG A 313 -9.28 -6.33 13.09
N PHE A 314 -9.11 -5.32 13.94
CA PHE A 314 -9.81 -5.19 15.20
C PHE A 314 -10.23 -3.73 15.39
N ASP A 315 -11.48 -3.44 15.06
CA ASP A 315 -12.00 -2.08 15.12
C ASP A 315 -13.08 -1.97 16.20
N ALA A 316 -13.05 -0.85 16.91
CA ALA A 316 -14.04 -0.47 17.89
C ALA A 316 -14.64 0.88 17.51
N TYR A 317 -15.97 0.92 17.42
CA TYR A 317 -16.75 2.09 17.07
C TYR A 317 -17.78 2.34 18.18
N GLN A 318 -17.80 3.55 18.74
CA GLN A 318 -18.79 3.91 19.77
C GLN A 318 -20.23 3.72 19.25
N LYS A 319 -20.47 4.13 18.00
CA LYS A 319 -21.77 3.98 17.36
C LYS A 319 -21.90 2.63 16.66
N LEU A 320 -21.03 2.25 15.73
CA LEU A 320 -21.26 1.04 14.93
C LEU A 320 -21.03 -0.29 15.66
N GLY A 321 -20.30 -0.31 16.79
CA GLY A 321 -19.99 -1.53 17.54
C GLY A 321 -18.57 -2.04 17.30
N PHE A 322 -18.37 -3.36 17.33
CA PHE A 322 -17.03 -3.97 17.21
C PHE A 322 -16.92 -4.80 15.94
N LEU A 323 -15.76 -4.74 15.28
CA LEU A 323 -15.42 -5.54 14.10
C LEU A 323 -14.16 -6.36 14.40
N ILE A 324 -14.20 -7.64 14.08
CA ILE A 324 -13.02 -8.49 13.92
C ILE A 324 -13.06 -9.12 12.54
N GLY A 325 -11.94 -9.14 11.83
CA GLY A 325 -11.90 -9.76 10.52
C GLY A 325 -10.49 -10.11 10.12
N ASP A 326 -10.38 -10.97 9.11
CA ASP A 326 -9.13 -11.28 8.47
C ASP A 326 -9.30 -11.13 6.95
N GLU A 327 -8.28 -10.54 6.35
CA GLU A 327 -8.16 -10.43 4.91
C GLU A 327 -6.95 -11.25 4.49
N ILE A 328 -7.24 -12.38 3.90
CA ILE A 328 -6.30 -13.41 3.53
C ILE A 328 -5.98 -13.23 2.06
N ARG A 329 -4.69 -13.14 1.73
CA ARG A 329 -4.17 -13.05 0.37
C ARG A 329 -3.09 -14.12 0.21
N TYR A 330 -3.22 -14.95 -0.82
CA TYR A 330 -2.24 -15.97 -1.14
C TYR A 330 -2.03 -16.02 -2.64
N THR A 331 -0.78 -15.84 -3.05
CA THR A 331 -0.38 -15.93 -4.45
C THR A 331 0.78 -16.89 -4.57
N SER A 332 0.62 -17.89 -5.43
CA SER A 332 1.64 -18.86 -5.80
C SER A 332 1.64 -19.05 -7.31
N GLN A 333 2.52 -19.93 -7.81
CA GLN A 333 2.54 -20.28 -9.23
C GLN A 333 1.18 -20.84 -9.71
N TYR A 334 0.48 -21.58 -8.85
CA TYR A 334 -0.74 -22.29 -9.21
C TYR A 334 -2.02 -21.68 -8.61
N HIS A 335 -1.92 -20.79 -7.64
CA HIS A 335 -3.07 -20.26 -6.92
C HIS A 335 -2.99 -18.75 -6.78
N ASN A 336 -4.13 -18.08 -6.93
CA ASN A 336 -4.30 -16.71 -6.52
C ASN A 336 -5.62 -16.57 -5.76
N LEU A 337 -5.53 -16.46 -4.43
CA LEU A 337 -6.65 -16.43 -3.49
C LEU A 337 -6.72 -15.05 -2.81
N SER A 338 -7.92 -14.48 -2.79
CA SER A 338 -8.32 -13.33 -2.00
C SER A 338 -9.58 -13.69 -1.21
N LEU A 339 -9.46 -13.75 0.11
CA LEU A 339 -10.56 -14.06 1.02
C LEU A 339 -10.69 -12.96 2.08
N ASP A 340 -11.85 -12.33 2.16
CA ASP A 340 -12.22 -11.42 3.25
C ASP A 340 -13.27 -12.10 4.11
N ALA A 341 -12.91 -12.43 5.34
CA ALA A 341 -13.81 -13.00 6.34
C ALA A 341 -13.92 -12.05 7.53
N MET A 342 -15.07 -11.41 7.67
CA MET A 342 -15.31 -10.39 8.71
C MET A 342 -16.54 -10.71 9.53
N PHE A 343 -16.46 -10.43 10.81
CA PHE A 343 -17.53 -10.54 11.77
C PHE A 343 -17.64 -9.24 12.57
N ALA A 344 -18.84 -8.72 12.70
CA ALA A 344 -19.12 -7.54 13.49
C ALA A 344 -20.22 -7.83 14.51
N LEU A 345 -20.04 -7.30 15.72
CA LEU A 345 -21.14 -7.05 16.65
C LEU A 345 -21.61 -5.62 16.41
N GLY A 346 -22.51 -5.46 15.44
CA GLY A 346 -23.03 -4.17 15.02
C GLY A 346 -24.11 -3.65 15.98
N ARG A 347 -24.16 -2.35 16.27
CA ARG A 347 -25.28 -1.77 17.03
C ARG A 347 -26.38 -1.28 16.09
N GLN A 348 -27.61 -1.74 16.32
CA GLN A 348 -28.78 -1.18 15.64
C GLN A 348 -29.15 0.17 16.28
N TYR A 349 -29.37 1.21 15.48
CA TYR A 349 -29.91 2.49 15.97
C TYR A 349 -31.38 2.62 15.59
N TYR A 350 -32.21 3.04 16.53
CA TYR A 350 -33.62 3.34 16.29
C TYR A 350 -33.79 4.85 16.34
N LEU A 351 -34.14 5.47 15.22
CA LEU A 351 -34.50 6.89 15.17
C LEU A 351 -35.80 7.10 15.96
N LEU A 352 -35.81 8.06 16.89
CA LEU A 352 -37.06 8.66 17.36
C LEU A 352 -37.46 9.70 16.31
N ASP A 353 -38.50 9.41 15.52
CA ASP A 353 -39.15 10.30 14.57
C ASP A 353 -38.23 11.13 13.65
N SER A 354 -37.88 10.58 12.49
CA SER A 354 -37.53 11.41 11.35
C SER A 354 -38.12 10.83 10.07
N TYR A 355 -39.35 11.21 9.79
CA TYR A 355 -39.89 11.23 8.43
C TYR A 355 -39.06 12.25 7.63
N ILE A 356 -38.02 11.81 6.94
CA ILE A 356 -37.51 12.58 5.80
C ILE A 356 -38.46 12.26 4.65
N SER A 357 -39.53 13.05 4.52
CA SER A 357 -40.39 13.00 3.35
C SER A 357 -39.62 13.59 2.17
N SER A 358 -39.11 12.74 1.28
CA SER A 358 -38.81 13.19 -0.07
C SER A 358 -40.13 13.61 -0.71
N SER A 359 -40.32 14.90 -0.94
CA SER A 359 -41.58 15.48 -1.41
C SER A 359 -41.86 15.20 -2.90
N ILE A 360 -41.11 14.33 -3.57
CA ILE A 360 -41.43 13.83 -4.92
C ILE A 360 -40.86 12.41 -5.08
N GLY A 361 -41.63 11.40 -4.66
CA GLY A 361 -41.71 10.06 -5.28
C GLY A 361 -40.50 9.11 -5.35
N PHE A 362 -39.24 9.52 -5.18
CA PHE A 362 -38.08 8.66 -5.45
C PHE A 362 -36.93 8.97 -4.49
N GLY A 363 -36.81 8.19 -3.41
CA GLY A 363 -35.70 8.31 -2.46
C GLY A 363 -35.29 6.96 -1.93
N THR A 364 -34.05 6.55 -2.20
CA THR A 364 -33.37 5.54 -1.38
C THR A 364 -33.41 6.00 0.07
N ARG A 365 -33.87 5.14 0.98
CA ARG A 365 -34.08 5.49 2.39
C ARG A 365 -32.88 5.01 3.19
N TYR A 366 -32.14 5.95 3.78
CA TYR A 366 -30.88 5.70 4.47
C TYR A 366 -31.06 5.38 5.96
N VAL A 367 -30.12 4.63 6.54
CA VAL A 367 -30.00 4.48 8.00
C VAL A 367 -29.27 5.72 8.50
N ASN A 368 -30.03 6.66 9.06
CA ASN A 368 -29.50 7.92 9.58
C ASN A 368 -29.09 7.74 11.06
N TYR A 369 -27.83 8.04 11.42
CA TYR A 369 -27.31 7.98 12.81
C TYR A 369 -27.35 9.35 13.54
N PHE A 370 -28.15 10.31 13.06
CA PHE A 370 -28.12 11.72 13.48
C PHE A 370 -29.14 12.12 14.54
N THR A 371 -30.39 11.62 14.52
CA THR A 371 -31.38 12.05 15.53
C THR A 371 -31.16 11.31 16.84
N GLY A 372 -31.71 11.80 17.96
CA GLY A 372 -31.53 11.30 19.34
C GLY A 372 -32.02 9.86 19.60
N GLY A 373 -31.84 8.97 18.64
CA GLY A 373 -32.09 7.55 18.72
C GLY A 373 -31.28 6.90 19.82
N LYS A 374 -31.94 6.01 20.55
CA LYS A 374 -31.29 5.25 21.62
C LYS A 374 -30.43 4.15 20.97
N PRO A 375 -29.19 3.92 21.44
CA PRO A 375 -28.40 2.77 20.99
C PRO A 375 -29.20 1.50 21.29
N GLY A 376 -29.45 0.72 20.24
CA GLY A 376 -30.16 -0.55 20.31
C GLY A 376 -29.25 -1.72 20.68
N LYS A 377 -29.76 -2.93 20.49
CA LYS A 377 -29.03 -4.17 20.79
C LYS A 377 -27.87 -4.38 19.81
N PHE A 378 -26.85 -5.10 20.27
CA PHE A 378 -25.82 -5.65 19.38
C PHE A 378 -26.41 -6.79 18.55
N ILE A 379 -26.15 -6.78 17.25
CA ILE A 379 -26.59 -7.77 16.27
C ILE A 379 -25.35 -8.35 15.60
N PRO A 380 -25.23 -9.69 15.52
CA PRO A 380 -24.15 -10.32 14.78
C PRO A 380 -24.32 -10.06 13.28
N ARG A 381 -23.27 -9.59 12.65
CA ARG A 381 -23.20 -9.30 11.22
C ARG A 381 -21.93 -9.93 10.67
N TYR A 382 -21.94 -10.35 9.41
CA TYR A 382 -20.78 -10.96 8.79
C TYR A 382 -20.65 -10.58 7.31
N LYS A 383 -19.42 -10.69 6.82
CA LYS A 383 -19.10 -10.62 5.41
C LYS A 383 -18.12 -11.73 5.07
N PHE A 384 -18.40 -12.41 3.98
CA PHE A 384 -17.56 -13.43 3.40
C PHE A 384 -17.43 -13.16 1.90
N GLN A 385 -16.27 -12.70 1.48
CA GLN A 385 -15.96 -12.44 0.07
C GLN A 385 -14.77 -13.31 -0.32
N TYR A 386 -14.99 -14.22 -1.24
CA TYR A 386 -14.02 -15.19 -1.73
C TYR A 386 -13.81 -14.98 -3.23
N ASP A 387 -12.56 -14.82 -3.63
CA ASP A 387 -12.12 -14.77 -5.02
C ASP A 387 -10.89 -15.66 -5.15
N HIS A 388 -10.94 -16.67 -6.02
CA HIS A 388 -9.86 -17.62 -6.17
C HIS A 388 -9.71 -18.03 -7.63
N THR A 389 -8.47 -17.95 -8.13
CA THR A 389 -8.04 -18.57 -9.38
C THR A 389 -7.10 -19.73 -9.07
N ILE A 390 -7.46 -20.93 -9.49
CA ILE A 390 -6.69 -22.16 -9.32
C ILE A 390 -6.25 -22.62 -10.71
N GLN A 391 -4.95 -22.76 -10.93
CA GLN A 391 -4.40 -23.39 -12.12
C GLN A 391 -4.56 -24.91 -12.00
N LEU A 392 -5.40 -25.49 -12.86
CA LEU A 392 -5.65 -26.92 -12.93
C LEU A 392 -4.55 -27.64 -13.71
N TYR A 393 -4.03 -26.99 -14.75
CA TYR A 393 -2.97 -27.53 -15.60
C TYR A 393 -2.15 -26.40 -16.23
N SER A 394 -0.84 -26.63 -16.40
CA SER A 394 0.06 -25.74 -17.13
C SER A 394 1.05 -26.55 -17.97
N GLY A 395 1.14 -26.22 -19.25
CA GLY A 395 2.11 -26.74 -20.21
C GLY A 395 2.35 -25.71 -21.32
N GLU A 396 3.29 -26.00 -22.23
CA GLU A 396 3.73 -25.03 -23.26
C GLU A 396 2.58 -24.47 -24.10
N ASN A 397 1.57 -25.29 -24.39
CA ASN A 397 0.44 -24.90 -25.26
C ASN A 397 -0.94 -25.11 -24.61
N ILE A 398 -0.99 -25.60 -23.36
CA ILE A 398 -2.24 -25.88 -22.67
C ILE A 398 -2.17 -25.28 -21.28
N ASN A 399 -3.07 -24.35 -20.96
CA ASN A 399 -3.22 -23.78 -19.63
C ASN A 399 -4.69 -23.82 -19.23
N ALA A 400 -5.00 -24.35 -18.05
CA ALA A 400 -6.37 -24.43 -17.55
C ALA A 400 -6.46 -23.86 -16.14
N TYR A 401 -7.50 -23.06 -15.89
CA TYR A 401 -7.75 -22.34 -14.66
C TYR A 401 -9.21 -22.52 -14.24
N LEU A 402 -9.46 -22.65 -12.94
CA LEU A 402 -10.76 -22.51 -12.31
C LEU A 402 -10.79 -21.17 -11.58
N THR A 403 -11.75 -20.31 -11.90
CA THR A 403 -11.93 -19.01 -11.27
C THR A 403 -13.28 -18.98 -10.59
N GLY A 404 -13.32 -18.65 -9.30
CA GLY A 404 -14.54 -18.58 -8.51
C GLY A 404 -14.61 -17.30 -7.70
N LYS A 405 -15.76 -16.61 -7.76
CA LYS A 405 -16.10 -15.43 -6.97
C LYS A 405 -17.39 -15.70 -6.21
N LEU A 406 -17.36 -15.58 -4.90
CA LEU A 406 -18.50 -15.77 -4.00
C LEU A 406 -18.54 -14.65 -2.97
N ASN A 407 -19.66 -13.93 -2.91
CA ASN A 407 -19.90 -12.83 -1.99
C ASN A 407 -21.17 -13.12 -1.17
N LEU A 408 -21.00 -13.26 0.14
CA LEU A 408 -22.05 -13.55 1.11
C LEU A 408 -21.96 -12.54 2.25
N ASN A 409 -22.98 -11.70 2.38
CA ASN A 409 -23.07 -10.69 3.43
C ASN A 409 -24.30 -10.97 4.29
N SER A 410 -24.24 -10.69 5.60
CA SER A 410 -25.42 -10.75 6.47
C SER A 410 -26.48 -9.74 6.06
N ASP A 411 -26.05 -8.57 5.60
CA ASP A 411 -26.88 -7.46 5.19
C ASP A 411 -26.14 -6.60 4.15
N LEU A 412 -26.88 -5.78 3.42
CA LEU A 412 -26.33 -4.96 2.34
C LEU A 412 -25.58 -3.73 2.83
N TYR A 413 -25.68 -3.38 4.12
CA TYR A 413 -25.03 -2.20 4.69
C TYR A 413 -23.63 -2.48 5.24
N PHE A 414 -23.23 -3.75 5.38
CA PHE A 414 -21.99 -4.16 6.05
C PHE A 414 -20.75 -3.44 5.51
N LYS A 415 -20.58 -3.43 4.17
CA LYS A 415 -19.42 -2.80 3.54
C LYS A 415 -19.41 -1.30 3.79
N SER A 416 -20.55 -0.63 3.59
CA SER A 416 -20.65 0.79 3.90
C SER A 416 -20.22 1.03 5.35
N ASP A 417 -20.68 0.24 6.31
CA ASP A 417 -20.44 0.40 7.75
C ASP A 417 -18.98 0.19 8.17
N PHE A 418 -18.32 -0.84 7.64
CA PHE A 418 -17.04 -1.28 8.20
C PHE A 418 -15.83 -1.16 7.25
N TYR A 419 -16.01 -0.87 5.96
CA TYR A 419 -14.89 -0.79 5.00
C TYR A 419 -14.28 0.60 4.82
N ASN A 420 -14.87 1.64 5.38
CA ASN A 420 -14.27 2.99 5.37
C ASN A 420 -13.07 3.03 6.33
N GLN A 421 -11.90 2.60 5.84
CA GLN A 421 -10.64 2.76 6.55
C GLN A 421 -10.15 4.19 6.37
N ARG A 422 -9.92 4.87 7.49
CA ARG A 422 -9.27 6.20 7.49
C ARG A 422 -7.77 6.01 7.67
N GLY A 423 -6.98 6.86 7.00
CA GLY A 423 -5.54 6.95 7.25
C GLY A 423 -5.25 7.23 8.73
N ALA A 424 -4.03 6.93 9.17
CA ALA A 424 -3.57 6.72 10.56
C ALA A 424 -3.98 7.78 11.64
N LEU A 425 -3.71 7.46 12.92
CA LEU A 425 -4.00 8.20 14.18
C LEU A 425 -4.33 9.73 14.10
N ASP A 426 -5.55 10.15 14.46
CA ASP A 426 -5.99 11.56 14.64
C ASP A 426 -6.14 11.95 16.13
N ILE A 427 -5.11 12.59 16.71
CA ILE A 427 -5.10 13.02 18.12
C ILE A 427 -5.84 14.36 18.35
N LEU A 428 -6.03 15.18 17.30
CA LEU A 428 -6.59 16.53 17.46
C LEU A 428 -8.11 16.47 17.71
N SER A 429 -8.78 15.45 17.18
CA SER A 429 -10.21 15.17 17.44
C SER A 429 -10.54 14.98 18.93
N LEU A 430 -9.58 14.53 19.74
CA LEU A 430 -9.74 14.35 21.20
C LEU A 430 -9.80 15.70 21.95
N PHE A 431 -9.19 16.75 21.41
CA PHE A 431 -9.03 18.06 22.06
C PHE A 431 -9.90 19.17 21.48
N THR A 432 -10.52 18.99 20.31
CA THR A 432 -11.39 20.00 19.67
C THR A 432 -12.90 19.81 19.94
N ALA A 433 -13.27 19.26 21.09
CA ALA A 433 -14.61 18.81 21.46
C ALA A 433 -15.73 19.88 21.59
N ILE A 434 -15.66 21.04 20.92
CA ILE A 434 -16.67 22.12 21.07
C ILE A 434 -17.28 22.60 19.74
N THR A 435 -16.80 22.16 18.56
CA THR A 435 -17.46 22.51 17.29
C THR A 435 -17.49 21.31 16.35
N GLY A 436 -18.46 20.41 16.58
CA GLY A 436 -18.65 19.17 15.81
C GLY A 436 -18.98 19.43 14.35
N ASN A 437 -18.33 18.67 13.46
CA ASN A 437 -18.36 18.82 12.02
C ASN A 437 -19.24 17.75 11.36
N LEU A 438 -19.91 18.12 10.26
CA LEU A 438 -20.92 17.34 9.52
C LEU A 438 -20.36 16.51 8.32
N SER A 439 -19.05 16.19 8.31
CA SER A 439 -18.41 15.52 7.15
C SER A 439 -18.80 14.07 6.94
N ASP A 440 -19.33 13.42 7.97
CA ASP A 440 -19.89 12.10 7.85
C ASP A 440 -21.39 12.26 7.90
N ILE A 441 -22.01 12.30 6.72
CA ILE A 441 -23.42 11.95 6.73
C ILE A 441 -23.47 10.51 7.24
N GLY A 442 -24.02 10.33 8.44
CA GLY A 442 -24.22 9.05 9.07
C GLY A 442 -25.28 8.23 8.36
N ASP A 443 -25.14 8.08 7.04
CA ASP A 443 -26.01 7.32 6.17
C ASP A 443 -25.24 6.08 5.71
N SER A 444 -25.70 4.91 6.15
CA SER A 444 -25.27 3.63 5.59
C SER A 444 -25.96 3.40 4.24
N TYR A 445 -25.19 3.06 3.21
CA TYR A 445 -25.73 2.73 1.90
C TYR A 445 -25.79 1.21 1.71
N PRO A 446 -26.93 0.66 1.24
CA PRO A 446 -26.99 -0.75 0.89
C PRO A 446 -26.20 -0.97 -0.41
N GLU A 447 -25.43 -2.05 -0.48
CA GLU A 447 -24.84 -2.54 -1.73
C GLU A 447 -25.95 -2.80 -2.76
N SER A 448 -25.89 -2.11 -3.90
CA SER A 448 -26.92 -2.20 -4.94
C SER A 448 -26.93 -3.56 -5.64
N TYR A 449 -25.78 -4.22 -5.74
CA TYR A 449 -25.62 -5.49 -6.42
C TYR A 449 -24.51 -6.33 -5.78
N ILE A 450 -24.65 -7.66 -5.85
CA ILE A 450 -23.67 -8.66 -5.42
C ILE A 450 -23.45 -9.62 -6.57
N GLU A 451 -22.21 -9.73 -7.04
CA GLU A 451 -21.84 -10.61 -8.15
C GLU A 451 -21.23 -11.91 -7.64
N ASN A 452 -21.62 -13.02 -8.26
CA ASN A 452 -21.02 -14.32 -8.01
C ASN A 452 -20.82 -15.05 -9.33
N SER A 453 -19.74 -15.82 -9.42
CA SER A 453 -19.44 -16.55 -10.64
C SER A 453 -18.52 -17.72 -10.40
N ILE A 454 -18.60 -18.71 -11.28
CA ILE A 454 -17.64 -19.80 -11.39
C ILE A 454 -17.34 -20.06 -12.86
N TYR A 455 -16.07 -20.09 -13.24
CA TYR A 455 -15.62 -20.28 -14.61
C TYR A 455 -14.44 -21.24 -14.66
N VAL A 456 -14.46 -22.14 -15.65
CA VAL A 456 -13.30 -22.89 -16.10
C VAL A 456 -12.78 -22.19 -17.36
N ASN A 457 -11.54 -21.70 -17.32
CA ASN A 457 -10.86 -21.03 -18.42
C ASN A 457 -9.72 -21.93 -18.91
N SER A 458 -9.70 -22.27 -20.19
CA SER A 458 -8.67 -23.13 -20.79
C SER A 458 -8.13 -22.49 -22.07
N SER A 459 -6.82 -22.29 -22.17
CA SER A 459 -6.12 -21.99 -23.42
C SER A 459 -5.51 -23.28 -23.96
N ILE A 460 -5.86 -23.69 -25.17
CA ILE A 460 -5.36 -24.90 -25.84
C ILE A 460 -4.87 -24.51 -27.24
N TYR A 461 -3.57 -24.56 -27.49
CA TYR A 461 -2.92 -24.16 -28.75
C TYR A 461 -3.38 -22.77 -29.25
N GLY A 462 -3.49 -21.80 -28.33
CA GLY A 462 -3.95 -20.44 -28.60
C GLY A 462 -5.46 -20.25 -28.65
N VAL A 463 -6.26 -21.32 -28.56
CA VAL A 463 -7.72 -21.25 -28.44
C VAL A 463 -8.09 -21.06 -26.97
N ASN A 464 -8.65 -19.89 -26.63
CA ASN A 464 -9.14 -19.59 -25.30
C ASN A 464 -10.61 -19.99 -25.18
N LEU A 465 -10.90 -20.93 -24.30
CA LEU A 465 -12.22 -21.41 -23.92
C LEU A 465 -12.53 -20.95 -22.51
N ARG A 466 -13.75 -20.49 -22.26
CA ARG A 466 -14.25 -20.17 -20.92
C ARG A 466 -15.68 -20.66 -20.79
N ALA A 467 -15.94 -21.48 -19.80
CA ALA A 467 -17.25 -22.08 -19.55
C ALA A 467 -17.61 -21.93 -18.07
N GLY A 468 -18.85 -21.56 -17.76
CA GLY A 468 -19.20 -21.33 -16.37
C GLY A 468 -20.61 -20.79 -16.15
N ALA A 469 -20.77 -20.17 -14.98
CA ALA A 469 -22.02 -19.61 -14.51
C ALA A 469 -21.78 -18.29 -13.79
N GLU A 470 -22.77 -17.40 -13.86
CA GLU A 470 -22.82 -16.15 -13.12
C GLU A 470 -24.20 -16.00 -12.49
N TRP A 471 -24.27 -15.60 -11.22
CA TRP A 471 -25.52 -15.28 -10.56
C TRP A 471 -25.38 -14.01 -9.74
N ASN A 472 -26.16 -13.01 -10.14
CA ASN A 472 -26.15 -11.70 -9.54
C ASN A 472 -27.35 -11.53 -8.63
N LEU A 473 -27.12 -10.93 -7.48
CA LEU A 473 -28.15 -10.50 -6.55
C LEU A 473 -28.24 -8.99 -6.59
N THR A 474 -29.44 -8.44 -6.40
CA THR A 474 -29.67 -6.99 -6.29
C THR A 474 -30.38 -6.66 -5.00
N ALA A 475 -30.19 -5.42 -4.55
CA ALA A 475 -30.90 -4.89 -3.39
C ALA A 475 -32.39 -4.68 -3.71
N VAL A 476 -33.27 -5.36 -2.98
CA VAL A 476 -34.71 -5.17 -3.07
C VAL A 476 -35.30 -4.81 -1.71
N ARG A 477 -36.33 -3.98 -1.70
CA ARG A 477 -37.02 -3.52 -0.50
C ARG A 477 -37.72 -4.68 0.23
N ASN A 478 -37.44 -4.85 1.52
CA ASN A 478 -38.09 -5.85 2.37
C ASN A 478 -39.41 -5.34 3.00
N LEU A 479 -40.54 -5.69 2.38
CA LEU A 479 -41.86 -5.25 2.84
C LEU A 479 -42.26 -5.73 4.25
N SER A 480 -41.59 -6.75 4.78
CA SER A 480 -41.83 -7.29 6.13
C SER A 480 -41.29 -6.38 7.24
N VAL A 481 -40.44 -5.41 6.90
CA VAL A 481 -39.70 -4.56 7.85
C VAL A 481 -40.13 -3.11 7.69
N ASN A 482 -40.80 -2.53 8.67
CA ASN A 482 -41.39 -1.18 8.54
C ASN A 482 -40.37 -0.03 8.71
N TYR A 483 -39.31 -0.24 9.51
CA TYR A 483 -38.35 0.80 9.86
C TYR A 483 -37.13 0.78 8.93
N ASN A 484 -36.83 1.91 8.28
CA ASN A 484 -35.66 2.09 7.40
C ASN A 484 -34.32 2.02 8.12
N THR A 485 -34.30 2.14 9.44
CA THR A 485 -33.10 2.00 10.26
C THR A 485 -32.73 0.54 10.55
N ASN A 486 -33.55 -0.41 10.13
CA ASN A 486 -33.24 -1.83 10.29
C ASN A 486 -32.32 -2.29 9.15
N PHE A 487 -31.27 -3.04 9.48
CA PHE A 487 -30.36 -3.63 8.49
C PHE A 487 -31.10 -4.54 7.50
N ASP A 488 -32.19 -5.16 7.92
CA ASP A 488 -33.04 -6.02 7.08
C ASP A 488 -33.97 -5.26 6.13
N TYR A 489 -33.91 -3.91 6.12
CA TYR A 489 -34.79 -3.09 5.30
C TYR A 489 -34.60 -3.32 3.79
N TYR A 490 -33.39 -3.67 3.37
CA TYR A 490 -33.13 -4.22 2.04
C TYR A 490 -32.63 -5.66 2.16
N MET A 491 -33.06 -6.51 1.24
CA MET A 491 -32.62 -7.89 1.15
C MET A 491 -32.02 -8.18 -0.24
N PRO A 492 -30.99 -9.03 -0.34
CA PRO A 492 -30.49 -9.49 -1.62
C PRO A 492 -31.48 -10.44 -2.28
N LYS A 493 -31.83 -10.18 -3.55
CA LYS A 493 -32.67 -11.04 -4.38
C LYS A 493 -32.00 -11.37 -5.71
N PRO A 494 -32.12 -12.60 -6.24
CA PRO A 494 -31.61 -12.93 -7.57
C PRO A 494 -32.16 -11.97 -8.62
N SER A 495 -31.28 -11.38 -9.42
CA SER A 495 -31.66 -10.48 -10.52
C SER A 495 -31.39 -11.10 -11.87
N ARG A 496 -30.26 -11.79 -12.00
CA ARG A 496 -29.80 -12.40 -13.25
C ARG A 496 -29.04 -13.68 -12.93
N LEU A 497 -29.38 -14.74 -13.66
CA LEU A 497 -28.65 -16.00 -13.69
C LEU A 497 -28.21 -16.26 -15.12
N VAL A 498 -26.91 -16.47 -15.34
CA VAL A 498 -26.35 -16.88 -16.62
C VAL A 498 -25.75 -18.27 -16.47
N LEU A 499 -26.39 -19.29 -17.04
CA LEU A 499 -25.92 -20.67 -16.96
C LEU A 499 -26.52 -21.53 -18.09
N PRO A 500 -25.70 -22.09 -19.00
CA PRO A 500 -24.26 -21.93 -19.10
C PRO A 500 -23.88 -20.61 -19.79
N SER A 501 -22.73 -20.07 -19.40
CA SER A 501 -21.97 -19.06 -20.14
C SER A 501 -20.78 -19.76 -20.78
N LEU A 502 -20.68 -19.72 -22.10
CA LEU A 502 -19.61 -20.32 -22.88
C LEU A 502 -19.02 -19.26 -23.82
N SER A 503 -17.70 -19.08 -23.78
CA SER A 503 -16.98 -18.23 -24.72
C SER A 503 -15.77 -18.97 -25.27
N ALA A 504 -15.54 -18.87 -26.57
CA ALA A 504 -14.37 -19.37 -27.26
C ALA A 504 -13.77 -18.24 -28.08
N SER A 505 -12.45 -18.08 -28.08
CA SER A 505 -11.77 -17.09 -28.92
C SER A 505 -10.41 -17.59 -29.36
N TYR A 506 -10.03 -17.20 -30.57
CA TYR A 506 -8.74 -17.51 -31.16
C TYR A 506 -8.28 -16.31 -31.97
N SER A 507 -7.02 -15.90 -31.78
CA SER A 507 -6.41 -14.84 -32.56
C SER A 507 -5.01 -15.26 -32.97
N SER A 508 -4.64 -14.99 -34.21
CA SER A 508 -3.32 -15.32 -34.72
C SER A 508 -2.94 -14.38 -35.87
N ILE A 509 -1.71 -14.51 -36.34
CA ILE A 509 -1.15 -13.77 -37.45
C ILE A 509 -0.91 -14.75 -38.58
N PHE A 510 -1.49 -14.49 -39.74
CA PHE A 510 -1.18 -15.16 -40.98
C PHE A 510 0.00 -14.46 -41.64
N GLY A 511 1.11 -15.17 -41.86
CA GLY A 511 2.36 -14.65 -42.42
C GLY A 511 3.50 -14.63 -41.41
N ASP A 512 4.73 -14.60 -41.94
CA ASP A 512 5.97 -14.58 -41.16
C ASP A 512 6.90 -13.52 -41.77
N GLU A 513 7.65 -12.78 -40.95
CA GLU A 513 8.71 -11.89 -41.42
C GLU A 513 9.76 -12.67 -42.25
N THR A 514 9.86 -13.99 -42.04
CA THR A 514 10.80 -14.89 -42.71
C THR A 514 10.17 -15.77 -43.82
N SER A 515 8.88 -15.60 -44.14
CA SER A 515 8.22 -16.36 -45.20
C SER A 515 8.87 -16.11 -46.57
N TYR A 516 9.44 -17.16 -47.17
CA TYR A 516 10.11 -17.10 -48.48
C TYR A 516 9.16 -16.70 -49.63
N TYR A 517 7.86 -16.94 -49.46
CA TYR A 517 6.86 -16.69 -50.51
C TYR A 517 6.18 -15.32 -50.36
N PHE A 518 6.08 -14.76 -49.15
CA PHE A 518 5.45 -13.46 -48.89
C PHE A 518 6.12 -12.71 -47.71
N PRO A 519 7.36 -12.22 -47.85
CA PRO A 519 8.00 -11.43 -46.82
C PRO A 519 7.19 -10.14 -46.55
N ASN A 520 7.00 -9.79 -45.26
CA ASN A 520 6.23 -8.64 -44.76
C ASN A 520 4.69 -8.72 -44.92
N PHE A 521 4.12 -9.90 -45.20
CA PHE A 521 2.66 -10.09 -45.28
C PHE A 521 2.05 -10.61 -43.97
N ASN A 522 2.02 -9.79 -42.91
CA ASN A 522 1.30 -10.11 -41.68
C ASN A 522 -0.18 -9.66 -41.76
N ILE A 523 -1.12 -10.60 -41.73
CA ILE A 523 -2.56 -10.36 -41.54
C ILE A 523 -2.95 -10.87 -40.16
N ASN A 524 -3.43 -9.98 -39.30
CA ASN A 524 -4.00 -10.36 -38.01
C ASN A 524 -5.44 -10.84 -38.22
N TYR A 525 -5.79 -11.97 -37.65
CA TYR A 525 -7.16 -12.47 -37.64
C TYR A 525 -7.60 -12.87 -36.24
N ASN A 526 -8.86 -12.64 -35.95
CA ASN A 526 -9.49 -13.06 -34.70
C ASN A 526 -10.86 -13.66 -34.97
N ILE A 527 -11.18 -14.74 -34.26
CA ILE A 527 -12.48 -15.39 -34.29
C ILE A 527 -12.91 -15.56 -32.84
N SER A 528 -14.17 -15.25 -32.54
CA SER A 528 -14.76 -15.44 -31.22
C SER A 528 -16.19 -15.93 -31.32
N MET A 529 -16.60 -16.72 -30.34
CA MET A 529 -17.96 -17.20 -30.13
C MET A 529 -18.32 -16.98 -28.67
N ASN A 530 -19.49 -16.41 -28.40
CA ASN A 530 -20.06 -16.28 -27.07
C ASN A 530 -21.48 -16.84 -27.08
N TYR A 531 -21.76 -17.79 -26.21
CA TYR A 531 -23.08 -18.31 -25.94
C TYR A 531 -23.43 -18.05 -24.47
N SER A 532 -24.64 -17.57 -24.22
CA SER A 532 -25.15 -17.41 -22.86
C SER A 532 -26.63 -17.76 -22.79
N HIS A 533 -26.99 -18.60 -21.83
CA HIS A 533 -28.37 -18.79 -21.41
C HIS A 533 -28.62 -17.89 -20.20
N THR A 534 -29.49 -16.90 -20.35
CA THR A 534 -29.75 -15.86 -19.33
C THR A 534 -31.18 -15.97 -18.85
N ILE A 535 -31.37 -16.01 -17.53
CA ILE A 535 -32.65 -15.90 -16.85
C ILE A 535 -32.61 -14.60 -16.05
N ASP A 536 -33.44 -13.64 -16.44
CA ASP A 536 -33.64 -12.39 -15.71
C ASP A 536 -34.88 -12.54 -14.81
N TYR A 537 -34.72 -12.15 -13.54
CA TYR A 537 -35.79 -12.19 -12.54
C TYR A 537 -36.39 -10.81 -12.34
N LYS A 538 -37.64 -10.77 -11.88
CA LYS A 538 -38.30 -9.52 -11.52
C LYS A 538 -37.65 -8.89 -10.29
N THR A 539 -36.68 -8.02 -10.52
CA THR A 539 -36.26 -7.03 -9.52
C THR A 539 -37.31 -5.93 -9.54
N SER A 540 -37.86 -5.57 -8.38
CA SER A 540 -39.03 -4.67 -8.26
C SER A 540 -39.06 -3.57 -9.33
N GLU A 541 -40.17 -3.46 -10.07
CA GLU A 541 -40.53 -2.26 -10.81
C GLU A 541 -40.19 -1.04 -9.93
N GLY A 542 -39.28 -0.19 -10.40
CA GLY A 542 -38.42 0.59 -9.54
C GLY A 542 -39.15 1.42 -8.49
N ILE A 543 -38.85 1.22 -7.20
CA ILE A 543 -39.11 2.09 -6.01
C ILE A 543 -40.55 2.65 -5.90
N ALA A 544 -41.49 2.22 -6.73
CA ALA A 544 -42.83 2.76 -6.81
C ALA A 544 -43.83 1.68 -6.42
N PHE A 545 -44.75 2.10 -5.56
CA PHE A 545 -45.99 1.44 -5.16
C PHE A 545 -46.00 0.62 -3.85
N TYR A 546 -46.92 1.10 -3.01
CA TYR A 546 -47.54 0.66 -1.76
C TYR A 546 -47.36 -0.80 -1.32
N ASN A 547 -47.37 -0.97 0.02
CA ASN A 547 -47.52 -2.22 0.79
C ASN A 547 -48.42 -3.27 0.09
N ASN A 548 -47.84 -4.03 -0.84
CA ASN A 548 -48.49 -5.17 -1.46
C ASN A 548 -47.83 -6.44 -0.91
N PRO A 549 -48.45 -7.15 0.05
CA PRO A 549 -47.88 -8.37 0.61
C PRO A 549 -47.66 -9.48 -0.43
N LYS A 550 -48.32 -9.42 -1.60
CA LYS A 550 -48.09 -10.34 -2.73
C LYS A 550 -46.80 -10.05 -3.50
N LEU A 551 -46.18 -8.88 -3.33
CA LEU A 551 -44.95 -8.50 -4.05
C LEU A 551 -43.78 -9.42 -3.68
N ASN A 552 -43.70 -9.90 -2.44
CA ASN A 552 -42.64 -10.83 -2.01
C ASN A 552 -42.67 -12.18 -2.75
N GLU A 553 -43.86 -12.67 -3.13
CA GLU A 553 -44.02 -13.86 -3.97
C GLU A 553 -43.66 -13.56 -5.45
N GLN A 554 -44.02 -12.36 -5.94
CA GLN A 554 -43.76 -11.90 -7.30
C GLN A 554 -42.28 -11.57 -7.59
N LEU A 555 -41.47 -11.26 -6.57
CA LEU A 555 -40.04 -10.94 -6.72
C LEU A 555 -39.15 -12.13 -7.08
N ASN A 556 -39.68 -13.35 -6.98
CA ASN A 556 -39.02 -14.55 -7.49
C ASN A 556 -39.53 -14.96 -8.88
N GLU A 557 -40.43 -14.18 -9.49
CA GLU A 557 -40.95 -14.46 -10.81
C GLU A 557 -39.87 -14.22 -11.87
N LYS A 558 -39.76 -15.20 -12.76
CA LYS A 558 -38.94 -15.14 -13.98
C LYS A 558 -39.53 -14.09 -14.93
N LEU A 559 -38.76 -13.07 -15.26
CA LEU A 559 -39.19 -11.96 -16.12
C LEU A 559 -38.99 -12.31 -17.59
N ALA A 560 -37.80 -12.81 -17.93
CA ALA A 560 -37.43 -13.28 -19.25
C ALA A 560 -36.39 -14.40 -19.14
N GLU A 561 -36.38 -15.30 -20.11
CA GLU A 561 -35.30 -16.26 -20.30
C GLU A 561 -34.93 -16.33 -21.76
N ARG A 562 -33.63 -16.26 -22.05
CA ARG A 562 -33.13 -16.05 -23.40
C ARG A 562 -31.85 -16.82 -23.64
N ASN A 563 -31.71 -17.33 -24.86
CA ASN A 563 -30.45 -17.84 -25.39
C ASN A 563 -29.84 -16.78 -26.32
N ASN A 564 -28.61 -16.39 -26.06
CA ASN A 564 -27.85 -15.46 -26.90
C ASN A 564 -26.63 -16.18 -27.46
N LEU A 565 -26.43 -16.11 -28.77
CA LEU A 565 -25.24 -16.55 -29.47
C LEU A 565 -24.66 -15.36 -30.25
N GLN A 566 -23.38 -15.09 -30.08
CA GLN A 566 -22.63 -14.11 -30.85
C GLN A 566 -21.40 -14.78 -31.45
N LEU A 567 -21.21 -14.64 -32.76
CA LEU A 567 -20.01 -15.05 -33.48
C LEU A 567 -19.38 -13.79 -34.05
N ASN A 568 -18.09 -13.57 -33.83
CA ASN A 568 -17.37 -12.45 -34.44
C ASN A 568 -16.11 -12.96 -35.11
N GLY A 569 -15.82 -12.45 -36.30
CA GLY A 569 -14.58 -12.66 -37.04
C GLY A 569 -14.03 -11.32 -37.51
N GLY A 570 -12.73 -11.09 -37.36
CA GLY A 570 -12.07 -9.87 -37.81
C GLY A 570 -10.76 -10.18 -38.53
N LEU A 571 -10.43 -9.32 -39.50
CA LEU A 571 -9.21 -9.35 -40.29
C LEU A 571 -8.64 -7.95 -40.36
N SER A 572 -7.40 -7.76 -39.93
CA SER A 572 -6.73 -6.47 -40.03
C SER A 572 -5.29 -6.61 -40.50
N ARG A 573 -4.80 -5.56 -41.17
CA ARG A 573 -3.40 -5.48 -41.61
C ARG A 573 -2.91 -4.06 -41.45
N SER A 574 -1.69 -3.88 -40.95
CA SER A 574 -1.05 -2.57 -40.92
C SER A 574 0.00 -2.46 -42.02
N PHE A 575 -0.13 -1.44 -42.86
CA PHE A 575 0.86 -1.02 -43.84
C PHE A 575 1.54 0.23 -43.31
N THR A 576 2.78 0.12 -42.86
CA THR A 576 3.51 1.23 -42.22
C THR A 576 4.80 1.51 -42.97
N ASN A 577 5.08 2.79 -43.24
CA ASN A 577 6.40 3.29 -43.62
C ASN A 577 6.74 4.55 -42.78
N LEU A 578 7.85 5.22 -43.10
CA LEU A 578 8.31 6.42 -42.38
C LEU A 578 7.33 7.62 -42.41
N PHE A 579 6.36 7.62 -43.33
CA PHE A 579 5.52 8.79 -43.63
C PHE A 579 4.03 8.48 -43.53
N MET A 580 3.64 7.21 -43.50
CA MET A 580 2.26 6.76 -43.65
C MET A 580 2.06 5.46 -42.90
N ARG A 581 0.95 5.39 -42.18
CA ARG A 581 0.41 4.17 -41.58
C ARG A 581 -1.02 4.01 -42.05
N PHE A 582 -1.31 2.89 -42.69
CA PHE A 582 -2.63 2.54 -43.18
C PHE A 582 -3.05 1.20 -42.60
N THR A 583 -4.17 1.15 -41.89
CA THR A 583 -4.67 -0.05 -41.21
C THR A 583 -6.12 -0.32 -41.60
N PRO A 584 -6.37 -1.07 -42.68
CA PRO A 584 -7.69 -1.62 -42.97
C PRO A 584 -8.03 -2.74 -41.99
N ASN A 585 -9.31 -2.82 -41.65
CA ASN A 585 -9.90 -3.86 -40.82
C ASN A 585 -11.29 -4.20 -41.36
N VAL A 586 -11.58 -5.50 -41.52
CA VAL A 586 -12.88 -6.02 -41.91
C VAL A 586 -13.38 -6.93 -40.82
N ASN A 587 -14.61 -6.74 -40.37
CA ASN A 587 -15.27 -7.55 -39.36
C ASN A 587 -16.57 -8.13 -39.91
N ILE A 588 -16.86 -9.35 -39.50
CA ILE A 588 -18.14 -10.03 -39.69
C ILE A 588 -18.63 -10.45 -38.31
N ASP A 589 -19.89 -10.18 -38.02
CA ASP A 589 -20.52 -10.62 -36.78
C ASP A 589 -21.88 -11.27 -37.04
N TYR A 590 -22.24 -12.29 -36.28
CA TYR A 590 -23.56 -12.91 -36.31
C TYR A 590 -24.09 -12.97 -34.90
N ALA A 591 -25.20 -12.27 -34.66
CA ALA A 591 -25.91 -12.27 -33.40
C ALA A 591 -27.22 -13.02 -33.57
N TYR A 592 -27.53 -13.90 -32.62
CA TYR A 592 -28.79 -14.63 -32.56
C TYR A 592 -29.31 -14.59 -31.12
N GLN A 593 -30.53 -14.11 -30.95
CA GLN A 593 -31.23 -14.07 -29.68
C GLN A 593 -32.57 -14.82 -29.81
N LYS A 594 -32.85 -15.71 -28.86
CA LYS A 594 -34.13 -16.40 -28.77
C LYS A 594 -34.60 -16.49 -27.33
N SER A 595 -35.73 -15.86 -27.04
CA SER A 595 -36.45 -15.94 -25.79
C SER A 595 -37.21 -17.28 -25.68
N ILE A 596 -37.30 -17.82 -24.47
CA ILE A 596 -38.03 -19.03 -24.10
C ILE A 596 -39.36 -18.60 -23.46
N ASP A 597 -40.47 -19.16 -23.95
CA ASP A 597 -41.84 -18.74 -23.60
C ASP A 597 -42.07 -17.22 -23.74
N PRO A 598 -41.81 -16.63 -24.93
CA PRO A 598 -41.73 -15.19 -25.11
C PRO A 598 -43.10 -14.49 -25.00
N LYS A 599 -43.11 -13.28 -24.41
CA LYS A 599 -44.22 -12.33 -24.56
C LYS A 599 -44.12 -11.62 -25.92
N SER A 600 -45.18 -10.93 -26.33
CA SER A 600 -45.20 -10.19 -27.61
C SER A 600 -44.05 -9.17 -27.72
N GLU A 601 -43.67 -8.55 -26.61
CA GLU A 601 -42.54 -7.60 -26.56
C GLU A 601 -41.18 -8.31 -26.72
N ASP A 602 -41.01 -9.51 -26.15
CA ASP A 602 -39.77 -10.30 -26.25
C ASP A 602 -39.49 -10.72 -27.70
N LEU A 603 -40.54 -11.03 -28.47
CA LEU A 603 -40.43 -11.37 -29.89
C LEU A 603 -39.89 -10.20 -30.74
N ILE A 604 -40.19 -8.96 -30.35
CA ILE A 604 -39.65 -7.77 -31.01
C ILE A 604 -38.15 -7.66 -30.73
N TYR A 605 -37.75 -7.78 -29.46
CA TYR A 605 -36.34 -7.74 -29.06
C TYR A 605 -35.51 -8.86 -29.68
N ASP A 606 -36.04 -10.09 -29.76
CA ASP A 606 -35.37 -11.23 -30.39
C ASP A 606 -35.07 -10.96 -31.87
N ARG A 607 -36.04 -10.38 -32.59
CA ARG A 607 -35.89 -10.06 -34.01
C ARG A 607 -34.91 -8.90 -34.22
N ASP A 608 -34.95 -7.87 -33.38
CA ASP A 608 -34.07 -6.70 -33.50
C ASP A 608 -32.60 -7.02 -33.14
N ASN A 609 -32.38 -7.97 -32.22
CA ASN A 609 -31.05 -8.41 -31.79
C ASN A 609 -30.51 -9.60 -32.59
N THR A 610 -31.30 -10.19 -33.50
CA THR A 610 -30.85 -11.27 -34.40
C THR A 610 -30.47 -10.70 -35.75
N TYR A 611 -29.18 -10.74 -36.09
CA TYR A 611 -28.66 -10.12 -37.30
C TYR A 611 -27.32 -10.72 -37.77
N LEU A 612 -27.02 -10.55 -39.05
CA LEU A 612 -25.67 -10.73 -39.61
C LEU A 612 -25.07 -9.36 -39.89
N GLY A 613 -23.99 -8.99 -39.23
CA GLY A 613 -23.24 -7.76 -39.42
C GLY A 613 -22.04 -7.93 -40.34
N LEU A 614 -21.82 -6.95 -41.22
CA LEU A 614 -20.57 -6.75 -41.95
C LEU A 614 -20.09 -5.33 -41.67
N ALA A 615 -18.84 -5.20 -41.25
CA ALA A 615 -18.22 -3.91 -41.01
C ALA A 615 -16.83 -3.82 -41.63
N SER A 616 -16.45 -2.63 -42.05
CA SER A 616 -15.11 -2.29 -42.48
C SER A 616 -14.71 -0.98 -41.83
N SER A 617 -13.48 -0.92 -41.35
CA SER A 617 -12.87 0.28 -40.82
C SER A 617 -11.48 0.47 -41.43
N MET A 618 -11.11 1.71 -41.65
CA MET A 618 -9.83 2.08 -42.25
C MET A 618 -9.26 3.25 -41.46
N ASN A 619 -8.05 3.09 -40.93
CA ASN A 619 -7.30 4.17 -40.31
C ASN A 619 -6.11 4.53 -41.21
N LEU A 620 -5.99 5.80 -41.58
CA LEU A 620 -4.86 6.36 -42.30
C LEU A 620 -4.23 7.46 -41.45
N SER A 621 -2.98 7.31 -41.07
CA SER A 621 -2.15 8.35 -40.45
C SER A 621 -1.02 8.70 -41.41
N VAL A 622 -0.87 9.97 -41.78
CA VAL A 622 0.24 10.49 -42.58
C VAL A 622 1.08 11.38 -41.68
N PHE A 623 2.40 11.16 -41.64
CA PHE A 623 3.39 11.92 -40.89
C PHE A 623 4.38 12.55 -41.86
N LEU A 624 4.69 13.84 -41.69
CA LEU A 624 5.80 14.47 -42.40
C LEU A 624 7.05 14.41 -41.51
N PRO A 625 8.12 13.66 -41.90
CA PRO A 625 9.31 13.53 -41.07
C PRO A 625 10.15 14.81 -41.06
N ASN A 626 10.92 14.93 -39.99
CA ASN A 626 11.79 16.07 -39.70
C ASN A 626 12.84 16.33 -40.80
N SER A 627 13.17 15.34 -41.64
CA SER A 627 14.20 15.41 -42.68
C SER A 627 13.84 16.29 -43.90
N ILE A 628 12.59 16.75 -44.01
CA ILE A 628 12.13 17.64 -45.11
C ILE A 628 12.44 19.12 -44.78
N LEU A 629 12.91 19.41 -43.57
CA LEU A 629 13.23 20.76 -43.11
C LEU A 629 14.73 21.06 -43.25
N PRO A 630 15.11 22.33 -43.51
CA PRO A 630 16.51 22.70 -43.69
C PRO A 630 17.37 22.30 -42.49
N TYR A 631 18.56 21.76 -42.78
CA TYR A 631 19.52 21.24 -41.80
C TYR A 631 19.77 22.26 -40.67
N LYS A 632 19.56 21.86 -39.40
CA LYS A 632 19.71 22.62 -38.12
C LYS A 632 18.49 23.37 -37.56
N LEU A 633 17.30 23.30 -38.16
CA LEU A 633 16.10 23.90 -37.55
C LEU A 633 15.70 23.19 -36.24
N ASP A 634 15.89 21.86 -36.17
CA ASP A 634 15.55 20.99 -35.03
C ASP A 634 16.25 21.35 -33.71
N ASN A 635 17.35 22.11 -33.75
CA ASN A 635 18.04 22.58 -32.54
C ASN A 635 17.24 23.63 -31.76
N TYR A 636 16.30 24.31 -32.41
CA TYR A 636 15.52 25.40 -31.82
C TYR A 636 14.02 25.23 -32.01
N PHE A 637 13.59 24.43 -32.99
CA PHE A 637 12.18 24.18 -33.28
C PHE A 637 11.99 22.83 -33.98
N SER A 638 11.17 21.96 -33.38
CA SER A 638 10.79 20.65 -33.92
C SER A 638 9.33 20.70 -34.40
N PRO A 639 9.07 20.96 -35.69
CA PRO A 639 7.72 20.92 -36.22
C PRO A 639 7.15 19.50 -36.25
N SER A 640 5.83 19.41 -36.20
CA SER A 640 5.06 18.18 -36.32
C SER A 640 3.86 18.41 -37.23
N VAL A 641 3.72 17.59 -38.27
CA VAL A 641 2.50 17.56 -39.08
C VAL A 641 2.00 16.13 -39.15
N SER A 642 0.79 15.90 -38.66
CA SER A 642 0.07 14.63 -38.81
C SER A 642 -1.29 14.85 -39.45
N TRP A 643 -1.68 13.91 -40.30
CA TRP A 643 -3.02 13.84 -40.84
C TRP A 643 -3.60 12.46 -40.56
N ASP A 644 -4.65 12.42 -39.75
CA ASP A 644 -5.31 11.19 -39.33
C ASP A 644 -6.72 11.15 -39.91
N THR A 645 -7.07 10.05 -40.57
CA THR A 645 -8.40 9.82 -41.14
C THR A 645 -8.88 8.44 -40.76
N SER A 646 -10.07 8.36 -40.17
CA SER A 646 -10.76 7.12 -39.85
C SER A 646 -12.05 7.04 -40.68
N TYR A 647 -12.21 5.93 -41.40
CA TYR A 647 -13.47 5.58 -42.05
C TYR A 647 -14.05 4.34 -41.36
N ASN A 648 -15.33 4.36 -41.06
CA ASN A 648 -16.06 3.22 -40.51
C ASN A 648 -17.35 3.04 -41.30
N ILE A 649 -17.65 1.81 -41.70
CA ILE A 649 -18.92 1.41 -42.29
C ILE A 649 -19.33 0.08 -41.69
N GLY A 650 -20.62 -0.07 -41.36
CA GLY A 650 -21.20 -1.26 -40.77
C GLY A 650 -22.65 -1.40 -41.21
N TYR A 651 -23.00 -2.59 -41.68
CA TYR A 651 -24.35 -2.95 -42.09
C TYR A 651 -24.79 -4.21 -41.36
N ARG A 652 -26.03 -4.23 -40.86
CA ARG A 652 -26.65 -5.38 -40.19
C ARG A 652 -27.79 -5.87 -41.05
N PHE A 653 -27.69 -7.08 -41.58
CA PHE A 653 -28.79 -7.81 -42.20
C PHE A 653 -29.69 -8.38 -41.09
N LYS A 654 -30.88 -7.80 -40.92
CA LYS A 654 -31.88 -8.23 -39.93
C LYS A 654 -33.29 -8.02 -40.46
N GLN A 655 -34.25 -8.74 -39.91
CA GLN A 655 -35.65 -8.51 -40.23
C GLN A 655 -36.18 -7.37 -39.34
N LYS A 656 -36.56 -6.22 -39.91
CA LYS A 656 -37.06 -5.08 -39.10
C LYS A 656 -38.58 -5.18 -38.87
N ASP A 657 -39.09 -4.67 -37.75
CA ASP A 657 -40.54 -4.67 -37.51
C ASP A 657 -41.34 -3.77 -38.45
N SER A 658 -42.48 -4.28 -38.88
CA SER A 658 -43.41 -3.64 -39.82
C SER A 658 -44.46 -2.76 -39.13
N SER A 659 -44.40 -2.62 -37.80
CA SER A 659 -45.43 -1.96 -37.00
C SER A 659 -45.43 -0.43 -37.08
N TYR A 660 -44.39 0.20 -37.65
CA TYR A 660 -44.33 1.66 -37.81
C TYR A 660 -44.18 2.18 -39.25
N THR A 661 -43.85 1.32 -40.23
CA THR A 661 -43.82 1.70 -41.65
C THR A 661 -44.08 0.49 -42.52
N ASN A 662 -45.01 0.61 -43.48
CA ASN A 662 -45.22 -0.38 -44.54
C ASN A 662 -43.91 -0.59 -45.31
N GLU A 663 -43.23 -1.72 -45.07
CA GLU A 663 -42.53 -2.60 -46.01
C GLU A 663 -41.40 -3.41 -45.31
N ASN A 664 -41.15 -4.61 -45.83
CA ASN A 664 -40.07 -5.52 -45.41
C ASN A 664 -38.68 -4.89 -45.63
N GLN A 665 -38.17 -4.12 -44.66
CA GLN A 665 -36.77 -3.67 -44.67
C GLN A 665 -35.87 -4.78 -44.10
N ASN A 666 -35.00 -5.33 -44.97
CA ASN A 666 -34.00 -6.33 -44.62
C ASN A 666 -32.67 -5.64 -44.27
N GLY A 667 -32.56 -5.17 -43.03
CA GLY A 667 -31.33 -4.63 -42.46
C GLY A 667 -31.27 -3.13 -42.29
N ASP A 668 -30.20 -2.69 -41.63
CA ASP A 668 -29.90 -1.30 -41.32
C ASP A 668 -28.39 -1.04 -41.22
N PHE A 669 -27.95 0.17 -41.54
CA PHE A 669 -26.57 0.57 -41.30
C PHE A 669 -26.38 0.85 -39.80
N SER A 670 -25.46 0.12 -39.17
CA SER A 670 -25.11 0.29 -37.76
C SER A 670 -24.12 1.43 -37.54
N SER A 671 -23.31 1.74 -38.55
CA SER A 671 -22.38 2.87 -38.55
C SER A 671 -22.00 3.20 -39.98
N HIS A 672 -21.86 4.48 -40.32
CA HIS A 672 -21.14 4.88 -41.52
C HIS A 672 -20.69 6.33 -41.35
N SER A 673 -19.41 6.48 -40.98
CA SER A 673 -18.82 7.77 -40.64
C SER A 673 -17.41 7.89 -41.16
N ILE A 674 -17.07 9.07 -41.65
CA ILE A 674 -15.70 9.50 -41.94
C ILE A 674 -15.36 10.56 -40.91
N ASN A 675 -14.25 10.41 -40.20
CA ASN A 675 -13.68 11.46 -39.36
C ASN A 675 -12.25 11.73 -39.83
N THR A 676 -11.88 12.99 -39.93
CA THR A 676 -10.52 13.39 -40.31
C THR A 676 -10.03 14.50 -39.40
N SER A 677 -8.76 14.43 -39.04
CA SER A 677 -8.06 15.42 -38.24
C SER A 677 -6.70 15.75 -38.83
N LEU A 678 -6.49 17.01 -39.19
CA LEU A 678 -5.17 17.56 -39.51
C LEU A 678 -4.61 18.23 -38.26
N ASN A 679 -3.43 17.80 -37.82
CA ASN A 679 -2.69 18.39 -36.73
C ASN A 679 -1.40 19.01 -37.29
N VAL A 680 -1.22 20.31 -37.10
CA VAL A 680 -0.01 21.04 -37.53
C VAL A 680 0.52 21.77 -36.32
N GLY A 681 1.79 21.60 -36.01
CA GLY A 681 2.37 22.19 -34.82
C GLY A 681 3.87 22.12 -34.75
N GLY A 682 4.42 22.37 -33.57
CA GLY A 682 5.83 22.19 -33.30
C GLY A 682 6.24 22.70 -31.93
N THR A 683 7.34 22.16 -31.42
CA THR A 683 7.95 22.56 -30.15
C THR A 683 9.22 23.38 -30.38
N GLY A 684 9.21 24.63 -29.97
CA GLY A 684 10.38 25.49 -29.89
C GLY A 684 11.12 25.32 -28.57
N TYR A 685 12.44 25.17 -28.62
CA TYR A 685 13.30 25.03 -27.45
C TYR A 685 14.17 26.28 -27.24
N SER A 686 14.28 26.73 -25.98
CA SER A 686 15.16 27.84 -25.58
C SER A 686 14.99 29.12 -26.40
N ILE A 687 13.74 29.58 -26.52
CA ILE A 687 13.36 30.72 -27.36
C ILE A 687 13.97 32.00 -26.77
N PHE A 688 14.40 32.91 -27.63
CA PHE A 688 15.12 34.14 -27.22
C PHE A 688 16.42 33.88 -26.46
N PHE A 689 17.03 32.70 -26.61
CA PHE A 689 18.22 32.27 -25.87
C PHE A 689 18.03 32.19 -24.35
N ILE A 690 16.77 32.08 -23.90
CA ILE A 690 16.43 31.86 -22.50
C ILE A 690 16.37 30.34 -22.28
N PRO A 691 17.27 29.75 -21.49
CA PRO A 691 17.22 28.32 -21.17
C PRO A 691 15.86 27.95 -20.56
N ASN A 692 15.34 26.77 -20.90
CA ASN A 692 14.06 26.24 -20.42
C ASN A 692 12.81 27.04 -20.84
N LEU A 693 12.93 28.09 -21.66
CA LEU A 693 11.78 28.76 -22.27
C LEU A 693 11.39 28.06 -23.56
N ASN A 694 10.28 27.33 -23.53
CA ASN A 694 9.81 26.52 -24.64
C ASN A 694 8.41 26.95 -25.09
N TRP A 695 8.10 26.70 -26.36
CA TRP A 695 6.83 27.06 -26.97
C TRP A 695 6.25 25.89 -27.73
N ASP A 696 5.02 25.55 -27.45
CA ASP A 696 4.23 24.59 -28.20
C ASP A 696 3.14 25.34 -28.97
N ILE A 697 2.94 24.97 -30.23
CA ILE A 697 1.85 25.45 -31.05
C ILE A 697 1.20 24.24 -31.68
N ARG A 698 -0.13 24.20 -31.66
CA ARG A 698 -0.91 23.14 -32.30
C ARG A 698 -2.15 23.73 -32.95
N GLY A 699 -2.22 23.67 -34.27
CA GLY A 699 -3.44 23.84 -35.04
C GLY A 699 -4.12 22.49 -35.26
N THR A 700 -5.44 22.44 -35.13
CA THR A 700 -6.25 21.26 -35.38
C THR A 700 -7.42 21.61 -36.30
N VAL A 701 -7.71 20.74 -37.25
CA VAL A 701 -8.95 20.79 -38.03
C VAL A 701 -9.59 19.43 -37.95
N ARG A 702 -10.74 19.33 -37.28
CA ARG A 702 -11.51 18.09 -37.13
C ARG A 702 -12.82 18.23 -37.88
N THR A 703 -13.07 17.36 -38.84
CA THR A 703 -14.36 17.27 -39.52
C THR A 703 -14.81 15.83 -39.61
N GLY A 704 -16.12 15.63 -39.70
CA GLY A 704 -16.68 14.34 -39.92
C GLY A 704 -17.99 14.40 -40.68
N TYR A 705 -18.41 13.25 -41.17
CA TYR A 705 -19.61 13.16 -41.98
C TYR A 705 -20.28 11.80 -41.80
N ASP A 706 -21.59 11.83 -41.55
CA ASP A 706 -22.41 10.62 -41.40
C ASP A 706 -23.19 10.41 -42.69
N LEU A 707 -22.96 9.25 -43.30
CA LEU A 707 -23.63 8.82 -44.51
C LEU A 707 -24.46 7.62 -44.12
N ILE A 708 -25.78 7.66 -44.07
CA ILE A 708 -26.55 6.46 -43.76
C ILE A 708 -27.30 6.08 -45.03
N PRO A 709 -26.80 5.11 -45.83
CA PRO A 709 -27.58 4.59 -46.94
C PRO A 709 -28.85 3.96 -46.35
N THR A 710 -30.00 4.38 -46.79
CA THR A 710 -31.29 3.93 -46.28
C THR A 710 -32.10 3.44 -47.44
N TYR A 711 -32.61 2.22 -47.33
CA TYR A 711 -33.47 1.67 -48.36
C TYR A 711 -34.86 2.31 -48.26
N ASN A 712 -35.24 3.11 -49.27
CA ASN A 712 -36.61 3.60 -49.38
C ASN A 712 -37.46 2.53 -50.04
N ALA A 713 -38.37 2.01 -49.23
CA ALA A 713 -39.21 0.88 -49.59
C ALA A 713 -40.23 1.26 -50.69
N GLN A 714 -40.84 2.43 -50.57
CA GLN A 714 -41.85 2.95 -51.51
C GLN A 714 -41.27 3.18 -52.92
N THR A 715 -40.02 3.63 -53.01
CA THR A 715 -39.35 3.92 -54.29
C THR A 715 -38.48 2.76 -54.78
N LYS A 716 -38.32 1.70 -53.97
CA LYS A 716 -37.42 0.55 -54.19
C LYS A 716 -35.96 0.94 -54.50
N ASN A 717 -35.54 2.10 -54.03
CA ASN A 717 -34.20 2.65 -54.27
C ASN A 717 -33.47 2.85 -52.95
N TYR A 718 -32.14 2.73 -52.98
CA TYR A 718 -31.31 3.20 -51.87
C TYR A 718 -31.22 4.71 -51.92
N GLU A 719 -31.70 5.36 -50.88
CA GLU A 719 -31.53 6.78 -50.65
C GLU A 719 -30.37 6.99 -49.69
N LEU A 720 -29.46 7.88 -50.04
CA LEU A 720 -28.39 8.23 -49.14
C LEU A 720 -28.93 9.28 -48.16
N ILE A 721 -29.17 8.91 -46.91
CA ILE A 721 -29.48 9.89 -45.87
C ILE A 721 -28.16 10.56 -45.49
N HIS A 722 -27.98 11.75 -46.02
CA HIS A 722 -26.87 12.62 -45.72
C HIS A 722 -27.16 13.34 -44.41
N ASN A 723 -26.48 12.97 -43.32
CA ASN A 723 -26.57 13.74 -42.08
C ASN A 723 -25.35 14.66 -41.97
N THR A 724 -25.57 15.94 -42.23
CA THR A 724 -24.54 16.96 -42.13
C THR A 724 -24.29 17.42 -40.69
N ASN A 725 -24.96 16.87 -39.67
CA ASN A 725 -24.74 17.27 -38.27
C ASN A 725 -23.27 17.18 -37.84
N ARG A 726 -22.51 16.18 -38.33
CA ARG A 726 -21.06 16.10 -38.07
C ARG A 726 -20.24 17.11 -38.88
N PHE A 727 -20.72 17.49 -40.05
CA PHE A 727 -20.12 18.56 -40.84
C PHE A 727 -20.39 19.93 -40.21
N LEU A 728 -21.61 20.13 -39.69
CA LEU A 728 -22.05 21.25 -38.84
C LEU A 728 -21.30 21.34 -37.52
N THR A 729 -20.49 20.34 -37.16
CA THR A 729 -19.60 20.34 -35.98
C THR A 729 -18.13 20.32 -36.38
N THR A 730 -17.81 20.70 -37.62
CA THR A 730 -16.42 20.88 -38.06
C THR A 730 -15.73 21.88 -37.12
N GLU A 731 -14.75 21.42 -36.39
CA GLU A 731 -14.05 22.21 -35.39
C GLU A 731 -12.66 22.56 -35.91
N VAL A 732 -12.35 23.85 -35.94
CA VAL A 732 -11.01 24.35 -36.16
C VAL A 732 -10.52 24.90 -34.84
N GLY A 733 -9.39 24.37 -34.39
CA GLY A 733 -8.77 24.71 -33.13
C GLY A 733 -7.33 25.16 -33.31
N GLY A 734 -6.86 25.90 -32.33
CA GLY A 734 -5.49 26.30 -32.16
C GLY A 734 -5.21 26.36 -30.67
N SER A 735 -4.13 25.73 -30.23
CA SER A 735 -3.55 26.00 -28.93
C SER A 735 -2.13 26.50 -29.08
N THR A 736 -1.75 27.40 -28.20
CA THR A 736 -0.36 27.79 -28.02
C THR A 736 -0.03 27.79 -26.55
N ARG A 737 1.12 27.24 -26.19
CA ARG A 737 1.59 27.15 -24.81
C ARG A 737 3.04 27.61 -24.74
N LEU A 738 3.28 28.68 -23.99
CA LEU A 738 4.62 29.11 -23.61
C LEU A 738 4.87 28.62 -22.19
N TYR A 739 5.97 27.89 -21.96
CA TYR A 739 6.32 27.38 -20.64
C TYR A 739 7.78 27.66 -20.31
N TYR A 740 8.03 27.98 -19.03
CA TYR A 740 9.33 28.27 -18.44
C TYR A 740 9.38 27.59 -17.08
N ASP A 741 10.21 26.55 -16.97
CA ASP A 741 10.23 25.63 -15.82
C ASP A 741 8.80 25.14 -15.48
N SER A 742 8.30 25.44 -14.27
CA SER A 742 6.94 25.07 -13.84
C SER A 742 5.86 26.12 -14.16
N SER A 743 6.21 27.25 -14.76
CA SER A 743 5.28 28.29 -15.17
C SER A 743 4.82 28.09 -16.61
N TYR A 744 3.54 28.35 -16.91
CA TYR A 744 3.05 28.34 -18.29
C TYR A 744 1.93 29.35 -18.52
N ILE A 745 1.83 29.78 -19.78
CA ILE A 745 0.69 30.48 -20.33
C ILE A 745 0.20 29.67 -21.52
N SER A 746 -1.05 29.24 -21.50
CA SER A 746 -1.69 28.65 -22.68
C SER A 746 -2.86 29.50 -23.15
N TYR A 747 -3.01 29.57 -24.46
CA TYR A 747 -4.20 30.10 -25.11
C TYR A 747 -4.80 29.00 -25.97
N ASP A 748 -6.04 28.67 -25.68
CA ASP A 748 -6.79 27.61 -26.33
C ASP A 748 -8.01 28.23 -27.02
N LEU A 749 -8.04 28.10 -28.34
CA LEU A 749 -9.09 28.61 -29.21
C LEU A 749 -9.65 27.48 -30.04
N SER A 750 -10.94 27.28 -30.02
CA SER A 750 -11.62 26.43 -30.99
C SER A 750 -12.96 27.02 -31.40
N LYS A 751 -13.27 26.83 -32.68
CA LYS A 751 -14.48 27.33 -33.30
C LYS A 751 -15.06 26.25 -34.18
N ASN A 752 -16.38 26.13 -34.10
CA ASN A 752 -17.14 25.44 -35.12
C ASN A 752 -17.17 26.29 -36.41
N LEU A 753 -16.62 25.79 -37.52
CA LEU A 753 -16.54 26.50 -38.80
C LEU A 753 -17.91 26.91 -39.36
N LEU A 754 -18.93 26.08 -39.14
CA LEU A 754 -20.29 26.32 -39.62
C LEU A 754 -21.21 26.90 -38.54
N GLY A 755 -20.74 26.94 -37.29
CA GLY A 755 -21.37 27.66 -36.19
C GLY A 755 -20.95 29.13 -36.14
N THR A 756 -21.78 29.96 -35.53
CA THR A 756 -21.46 31.39 -35.31
C THR A 756 -20.58 31.62 -34.09
N ASN A 757 -20.61 30.71 -33.11
CA ASN A 757 -19.95 30.87 -31.81
C ASN A 757 -18.65 30.05 -31.70
N PHE A 758 -17.69 30.56 -30.92
CA PHE A 758 -16.55 29.78 -30.46
C PHE A 758 -17.02 28.63 -29.56
N THR A 759 -16.39 27.46 -29.70
CA THR A 759 -16.61 26.31 -28.83
C THR A 759 -15.68 26.35 -27.62
N GLN A 760 -14.47 26.88 -27.80
CA GLN A 760 -13.53 27.20 -26.73
C GLN A 760 -12.82 28.52 -27.04
N ASN A 761 -12.70 29.39 -26.06
CA ASN A 761 -11.82 30.55 -26.16
C ASN A 761 -11.38 30.89 -24.74
N ALA A 762 -10.21 30.40 -24.35
CA ALA A 762 -9.73 30.55 -22.99
C ALA A 762 -8.23 30.77 -22.92
N ILE A 763 -7.81 31.59 -21.95
CA ILE A 763 -6.42 31.69 -21.51
C ILE A 763 -6.30 30.98 -20.16
N ASN A 764 -5.35 30.06 -20.07
CA ASN A 764 -4.93 29.46 -18.80
C ASN A 764 -3.52 29.94 -18.47
N THR A 765 -3.30 30.34 -17.24
CA THR A 765 -2.00 30.84 -16.78
C THR A 765 -1.68 30.23 -15.43
N LEU A 766 -0.47 29.69 -15.31
CA LEU A 766 0.16 29.29 -14.06
C LEU A 766 1.50 30.01 -13.94
N ILE A 767 1.65 30.81 -12.91
CA ILE A 767 2.92 31.45 -12.57
C ILE A 767 3.39 30.82 -11.27
N HIS A 768 4.44 30.01 -11.34
CA HIS A 768 5.13 29.42 -10.21
C HIS A 768 6.37 30.26 -9.88
N ILE A 769 6.43 30.83 -8.69
CA ILE A 769 7.56 31.66 -8.27
C ILE A 769 8.20 31.03 -7.03
N PRO A 770 9.30 30.30 -7.21
CA PRO A 770 10.10 29.82 -6.09
C PRO A 770 10.97 30.97 -5.56
N ILE A 771 10.96 31.15 -4.24
CA ILE A 771 11.86 32.02 -3.49
C ILE A 771 12.84 31.11 -2.73
N PRO A 772 14.07 30.91 -3.22
CA PRO A 772 15.10 30.21 -2.47
C PRO A 772 15.58 31.11 -1.34
N ILE A 773 15.12 30.87 -0.11
CA ILE A 773 15.41 31.75 1.03
C ILE A 773 16.78 31.48 1.64
N ASP A 774 17.37 30.30 1.40
CA ASP A 774 18.70 29.91 1.89
C ASP A 774 19.79 30.92 1.51
N ASN A 775 19.71 31.48 0.30
CA ASN A 775 20.67 32.48 -0.18
C ASN A 775 20.39 33.90 0.35
N LEU A 776 19.14 34.22 0.71
CA LEU A 776 18.73 35.57 1.09
C LEU A 776 19.01 35.87 2.57
N THR A 777 18.73 34.91 3.46
CA THR A 777 19.03 35.03 4.90
C THR A 777 20.53 35.06 5.16
N ASP A 778 21.30 34.20 4.51
CA ASP A 778 22.76 34.20 4.58
C ASP A 778 23.35 35.54 4.11
N TRP A 779 22.84 36.11 3.00
CA TRP A 779 23.27 37.41 2.50
C TRP A 779 22.96 38.55 3.48
N ILE A 780 21.76 38.59 4.08
CA ILE A 780 21.35 39.62 5.05
C ILE A 780 22.18 39.55 6.35
N LEU A 781 22.52 38.34 6.81
CA LEU A 781 23.30 38.13 8.04
C LEU A 781 24.77 38.48 7.83
N VAL A 782 25.36 38.03 6.72
CA VAL A 782 26.73 38.36 6.33
C VAL A 782 26.90 39.87 6.15
N ARG A 783 25.94 40.56 5.51
CA ARG A 783 25.97 42.02 5.33
C ARG A 783 25.90 42.80 6.65
N ASN A 784 25.35 42.20 7.70
CA ASN A 784 25.23 42.79 9.03
C ASN A 784 26.29 42.29 10.03
N ASN A 785 27.39 41.66 9.56
CA ASN A 785 28.44 41.08 10.40
C ASN A 785 27.91 40.11 11.49
N LYS A 786 26.76 39.47 11.26
CA LYS A 786 26.21 38.46 12.15
C LYS A 786 26.55 37.08 11.60
N LYS A 787 26.88 36.14 12.50
CA LYS A 787 27.06 34.73 12.12
C LYS A 787 25.78 34.23 11.43
N LYS A 788 25.95 33.36 10.43
CA LYS A 788 24.84 32.61 9.84
C LYS A 788 24.06 31.95 10.97
N PHE A 789 22.73 31.95 10.88
CA PHE A 789 21.88 31.34 11.91
C PHE A 789 22.20 29.85 12.09
N PHE A 790 22.68 29.19 11.03
CA PHE A 790 23.02 27.77 11.01
C PHE A 790 24.39 27.58 10.33
N ASP A 791 25.46 27.67 11.11
CA ASP A 791 26.82 27.45 10.62
C ASP A 791 27.12 25.93 10.64
N GLY A 792 27.34 25.32 9.47
CA GLY A 792 27.70 23.89 9.33
C GLY A 792 26.56 22.89 9.03
N TYR A 793 25.31 23.34 8.86
CA TYR A 793 24.15 22.46 8.57
C TYR A 793 23.46 22.85 7.26
N LYS A 794 23.22 21.86 6.37
CA LYS A 794 22.50 22.06 5.10
C LYS A 794 20.99 22.02 5.35
N ASN A 795 20.44 23.14 5.81
CA ASN A 795 18.98 23.33 5.90
C ASN A 795 18.48 23.88 4.54
N ASP A 796 17.42 23.29 3.99
CA ASP A 796 16.79 23.71 2.72
C ASP A 796 15.44 24.35 3.08
N PHE A 797 15.32 25.65 2.83
CA PHE A 797 14.08 26.40 3.02
C PHE A 797 13.58 26.95 1.69
N ARG A 798 12.53 26.30 1.19
CA ARG A 798 11.85 26.68 -0.04
C ARG A 798 10.55 27.37 0.32
N PHE A 799 10.37 28.57 -0.20
CA PHE A 799 9.09 29.25 -0.17
C PHE A 799 8.63 29.43 -1.60
N PHE A 800 7.36 29.19 -1.89
CA PHE A 800 6.84 29.39 -3.23
C PHE A 800 5.42 29.96 -3.18
N PHE A 801 5.06 30.61 -4.27
CA PHE A 801 3.69 31.00 -4.53
C PHE A 801 3.30 30.67 -5.95
N ASP A 802 2.07 30.17 -6.11
CA ASP A 802 1.46 29.90 -7.40
C ASP A 802 0.30 30.83 -7.63
N ILE A 803 0.24 31.41 -8.82
CA ILE A 803 -0.91 32.17 -9.30
C ILE A 803 -1.48 31.42 -10.48
N THR A 804 -2.70 30.92 -10.34
CA THR A 804 -3.46 30.33 -11.43
C THR A 804 -4.57 31.27 -11.86
N TYR A 805 -4.69 31.53 -13.14
CA TYR A 805 -5.79 32.30 -13.71
C TYR A 805 -6.36 31.60 -14.94
N LYS A 806 -7.68 31.45 -14.96
CA LYS A 806 -8.44 30.98 -16.11
C LYS A 806 -9.38 32.08 -16.56
N HIS A 807 -9.20 32.52 -17.80
CA HIS A 807 -10.12 33.42 -18.48
C HIS A 807 -10.88 32.66 -19.54
N ASP A 808 -12.21 32.71 -19.50
CA ASP A 808 -13.11 32.22 -20.52
C ASP A 808 -13.73 33.42 -21.25
N PHE A 809 -13.37 33.60 -22.52
CA PHE A 809 -13.87 34.71 -23.34
C PHE A 809 -15.29 34.46 -23.88
N ILE A 810 -15.80 33.23 -23.82
CA ILE A 810 -17.18 32.89 -24.22
C ILE A 810 -18.13 33.22 -23.08
N ASN A 811 -17.82 32.75 -21.88
CA ASN A 811 -18.59 33.03 -20.68
C ASN A 811 -17.68 33.48 -19.53
N TYR A 812 -17.47 34.80 -19.45
CA TYR A 812 -16.63 35.41 -18.43
C TYR A 812 -17.06 35.07 -17.00
N LYS A 813 -18.31 34.65 -16.75
CA LYS A 813 -18.76 34.22 -15.41
C LYS A 813 -18.04 32.98 -14.90
N TYR A 814 -17.42 32.20 -15.79
CA TYR A 814 -16.60 31.05 -15.45
C TYR A 814 -15.12 31.39 -15.23
N ASN A 815 -14.75 32.67 -15.26
CA ASN A 815 -13.41 33.12 -14.92
C ASN A 815 -13.08 32.75 -13.47
N SER A 816 -11.97 32.05 -13.28
CA SER A 816 -11.49 31.65 -11.96
C SER A 816 -10.04 32.05 -11.75
N ALA A 817 -9.71 32.30 -10.49
CA ALA A 817 -8.36 32.56 -10.04
C ALA A 817 -8.06 31.73 -8.81
N ALA A 818 -6.84 31.23 -8.68
CA ALA A 818 -6.36 30.59 -7.47
C ALA A 818 -4.99 31.12 -7.10
N PHE A 819 -4.77 31.27 -5.81
CA PHE A 819 -3.49 31.64 -5.22
C PHE A 819 -3.08 30.56 -4.25
N SER A 820 -1.93 29.96 -4.46
CA SER A 820 -1.33 29.01 -3.52
C SER A 820 -0.08 29.61 -2.90
N LEU A 821 0.05 29.47 -1.59
CA LEU A 821 1.27 29.80 -0.85
C LEU A 821 1.76 28.52 -0.20
N GLY A 822 3.04 28.23 -0.33
CA GLY A 822 3.63 27.09 0.33
C GLY A 822 5.04 27.36 0.81
N PHE A 823 5.42 26.64 1.86
CA PHE A 823 6.80 26.55 2.30
C PHE A 823 7.16 25.12 2.65
N GLU A 824 8.42 24.80 2.48
CA GLU A 824 9.03 23.55 2.86
C GLU A 824 10.35 23.87 3.57
N LEU A 825 10.48 23.39 4.81
CA LEU A 825 11.65 23.59 5.65
C LEU A 825 12.20 22.22 6.04
N LYS A 826 13.40 21.92 5.54
CA LYS A 826 14.16 20.72 5.90
C LYS A 826 15.23 21.09 6.93
N ILE A 827 15.14 20.53 8.13
CA ILE A 827 16.06 20.74 9.26
C ILE A 827 16.83 19.44 9.53
N LEU A 828 18.17 19.52 9.52
CA LEU A 828 19.08 18.42 9.93
C LEU A 828 18.88 17.08 9.22
N GLU A 829 18.35 17.07 7.99
CA GLU A 829 17.89 15.89 7.22
C GLU A 829 16.80 15.03 7.89
N GLN A 830 16.57 15.20 9.19
CA GLN A 830 15.66 14.43 10.02
C GLN A 830 14.27 15.02 10.07
N PHE A 831 14.10 16.34 9.94
CA PHE A 831 12.78 16.97 9.97
C PHE A 831 12.46 17.65 8.65
N THR A 832 11.28 17.37 8.11
CA THR A 832 10.71 18.12 6.98
C THR A 832 9.37 18.68 7.40
N PHE A 833 9.27 20.00 7.45
CA PHE A 833 8.03 20.72 7.68
C PHE A 833 7.54 21.25 6.36
N SER A 834 6.34 20.85 5.94
CA SER A 834 5.69 21.44 4.78
C SER A 834 4.38 22.10 5.17
N PHE A 835 4.09 23.21 4.52
CA PHE A 835 2.84 23.91 4.65
C PHE A 835 2.45 24.38 3.25
N SER A 836 1.19 24.21 2.90
CA SER A 836 0.62 24.82 1.71
C SER A 836 -0.80 25.25 2.00
N THR A 837 -1.19 26.37 1.43
CA THR A 837 -2.55 26.88 1.51
C THR A 837 -2.95 27.36 0.13
N THR A 838 -4.17 27.04 -0.28
CA THR A 838 -4.73 27.52 -1.54
C THR A 838 -5.99 28.30 -1.26
N SER A 839 -6.13 29.43 -1.91
CA SER A 839 -7.31 30.27 -1.91
C SER A 839 -7.81 30.40 -3.35
N ARG A 840 -9.12 30.27 -3.56
CA ARG A 840 -9.75 30.22 -4.88
C ARG A 840 -10.89 31.23 -4.97
N ASN A 841 -10.99 31.90 -6.11
CA ASN A 841 -12.09 32.77 -6.47
C ASN A 841 -12.72 32.30 -7.81
N ASP A 842 -13.98 31.87 -7.77
CA ASP A 842 -14.77 31.49 -8.96
C ASP A 842 -15.55 32.66 -9.59
N ARG A 843 -15.38 33.88 -9.05
CA ARG A 843 -15.95 35.14 -9.54
C ARG A 843 -14.86 36.09 -10.00
N ALA A 844 -13.80 35.56 -10.62
CA ALA A 844 -12.63 36.36 -11.02
C ALA A 844 -12.96 37.40 -12.10
N TYR A 845 -14.12 37.33 -12.75
CA TYR A 845 -14.60 38.38 -13.66
C TYR A 845 -14.74 39.75 -12.98
N ARG A 846 -14.98 39.80 -11.66
CA ARG A 846 -15.10 41.06 -10.91
C ARG A 846 -13.81 41.89 -10.86
N TYR A 847 -12.67 41.29 -11.17
CA TYR A 847 -11.39 41.99 -11.30
C TYR A 847 -11.27 42.78 -12.60
N ILE A 848 -12.17 42.53 -13.55
CA ILE A 848 -12.28 43.27 -14.80
C ILE A 848 -13.46 44.23 -14.64
N LYS A 849 -13.15 45.53 -14.53
CA LYS A 849 -14.15 46.57 -14.21
C LYS A 849 -15.37 46.53 -15.12
N SER A 850 -15.16 46.33 -16.43
CA SER A 850 -16.23 46.26 -17.42
C SER A 850 -17.15 45.04 -17.26
N TYR A 851 -16.69 43.93 -16.69
CA TYR A 851 -17.52 42.75 -16.44
C TYR A 851 -18.28 42.88 -15.12
N ALA A 852 -17.68 43.47 -14.09
CA ALA A 852 -18.34 43.75 -12.82
C ALA A 852 -19.55 44.69 -13.02
N GLU A 853 -19.34 45.79 -13.76
CA GLU A 853 -20.38 46.79 -14.04
C GLU A 853 -21.56 46.20 -14.83
N ARG A 854 -21.30 45.25 -15.75
CA ARG A 854 -22.36 44.54 -16.51
C ARG A 854 -23.26 43.66 -15.65
N GLU A 855 -22.74 43.14 -14.54
CA GLU A 855 -23.49 42.29 -13.60
C GLU A 855 -24.06 43.08 -12.41
N ASN A 856 -24.01 44.42 -12.45
CA ASN A 856 -24.34 45.29 -11.32
C ASN A 856 -23.55 44.98 -10.03
N GLU A 857 -22.30 44.54 -10.18
CA GLU A 857 -21.41 44.25 -9.06
C GLU A 857 -20.26 45.26 -8.96
N THR A 858 -19.71 45.42 -7.76
CA THR A 858 -18.56 46.31 -7.56
C THR A 858 -17.27 45.66 -8.04
N TRP A 859 -16.47 46.42 -8.78
CA TRP A 859 -15.10 46.04 -9.13
C TRP A 859 -14.27 45.89 -7.86
N VAL A 860 -13.42 44.86 -7.84
CA VAL A 860 -12.52 44.58 -6.71
C VAL A 860 -11.08 44.58 -7.23
N ASN A 861 -10.16 45.13 -6.46
CA ASN A 861 -8.74 45.08 -6.80
C ASN A 861 -8.18 43.68 -6.48
N PRO A 862 -7.66 42.92 -7.46
CA PRO A 862 -7.21 41.56 -7.23
C PRO A 862 -6.04 41.44 -6.24
N PHE A 863 -5.16 42.45 -6.17
CA PHE A 863 -4.01 42.43 -5.26
C PHE A 863 -4.46 42.54 -3.80
N TRP A 864 -5.31 43.53 -3.50
CA TRP A 864 -5.84 43.72 -2.15
C TRP A 864 -6.77 42.57 -1.74
N ASP A 865 -7.55 42.02 -2.68
CA ASP A 865 -8.40 40.85 -2.40
C ASP A 865 -7.58 39.62 -2.00
N ILE A 866 -6.44 39.36 -2.66
CA ILE A 866 -5.51 38.28 -2.26
C ILE A 866 -4.95 38.55 -0.87
N VAL A 867 -4.45 39.76 -0.60
CA VAL A 867 -3.87 40.13 0.71
C VAL A 867 -4.91 40.00 1.83
N ASP A 868 -6.13 40.48 1.60
CA ASP A 868 -7.22 40.40 2.57
C ASP A 868 -7.70 38.96 2.77
N SER A 869 -7.60 38.08 1.76
CA SER A 869 -7.91 36.65 1.86
C SER A 869 -7.01 35.90 2.85
N PHE A 870 -5.78 36.36 3.07
CA PHE A 870 -4.84 35.81 4.06
C PHE A 870 -4.72 36.67 5.33
N ASN A 871 -5.62 37.63 5.54
CA ASN A 871 -5.61 38.45 6.74
C ASN A 871 -6.24 37.69 7.92
N PHE A 872 -5.41 36.94 8.65
CA PHE A 872 -5.86 36.17 9.83
C PHE A 872 -6.13 37.03 11.08
N ARG A 873 -5.78 38.33 11.05
CA ARG A 873 -6.00 39.26 12.17
C ARG A 873 -7.37 39.92 12.12
N ASP A 874 -7.93 40.11 10.92
CA ASP A 874 -9.23 40.72 10.70
C ASP A 874 -10.14 39.75 9.93
N SER A 875 -11.03 39.06 10.66
CA SER A 875 -11.93 38.08 10.07
C SER A 875 -12.92 38.69 9.08
N GLN A 876 -13.27 39.97 9.23
CA GLN A 876 -14.25 40.63 8.38
C GLN A 876 -13.67 40.85 6.97
N LYS A 877 -12.45 41.37 6.87
CA LYS A 877 -11.74 41.52 5.59
C LYS A 877 -11.59 40.21 4.83
N ARG A 878 -11.31 39.12 5.55
CA ARG A 878 -11.23 37.78 4.95
C ARG A 878 -12.60 37.27 4.47
N ILE A 879 -13.68 37.57 5.19
CA ILE A 879 -15.05 37.21 4.78
C ILE A 879 -15.48 38.01 3.56
N ASP A 880 -15.08 39.27 3.46
CA ASP A 880 -15.44 40.17 2.35
C ASP A 880 -14.64 39.90 1.07
N SER A 881 -13.42 39.35 1.20
CA SER A 881 -12.57 38.91 0.08
C SER A 881 -13.27 37.90 -0.83
N LEU A 882 -13.13 38.02 -2.15
CA LEU A 882 -13.67 37.06 -3.13
C LEU A 882 -12.88 35.76 -3.19
N PHE A 883 -11.58 35.83 -2.88
CA PHE A 883 -10.74 34.67 -2.64
C PHE A 883 -11.19 33.95 -1.36
N LYS A 884 -11.74 32.74 -1.53
CA LYS A 884 -12.12 31.84 -0.44
C LYS A 884 -11.07 30.76 -0.29
N LEU A 885 -10.62 30.59 0.93
CA LEU A 885 -9.70 29.52 1.30
C LEU A 885 -10.29 28.18 0.83
N SER A 886 -9.52 27.42 0.04
CA SER A 886 -9.92 26.15 -0.54
C SER A 886 -9.14 24.97 0.03
N SER A 887 -7.95 25.21 0.59
CA SER A 887 -7.24 24.19 1.35
C SER A 887 -6.17 24.78 2.27
N ILE A 888 -5.89 24.07 3.36
CA ILE A 888 -4.69 24.22 4.18
C ILE A 888 -4.14 22.82 4.39
N ASN A 889 -2.91 22.58 3.99
CA ASN A 889 -2.18 21.35 4.25
C ASN A 889 -0.93 21.69 5.05
N THR A 890 -0.66 20.96 6.11
CA THR A 890 0.58 21.02 6.89
C THR A 890 1.07 19.61 7.07
N SER A 891 2.36 19.36 6.94
CA SER A 891 2.92 18.07 7.32
C SER A 891 4.23 18.24 8.05
N ILE A 892 4.44 17.38 9.03
CA ILE A 892 5.67 17.23 9.79
C ILE A 892 6.14 15.81 9.51
N TRP A 893 7.33 15.70 8.97
CA TRP A 893 8.01 14.44 8.75
C TRP A 893 9.23 14.42 9.65
N HIS A 894 9.44 13.32 10.39
CA HIS A 894 10.55 13.14 11.30
C HIS A 894 11.17 11.74 11.15
N GLU A 895 12.46 11.69 10.81
CA GLU A 895 13.26 10.47 10.75
C GLU A 895 13.92 10.19 12.11
N LEU A 896 13.45 9.13 12.77
CA LEU A 896 13.83 8.63 14.08
C LEU A 896 14.69 7.35 13.94
N ASP A 897 15.80 7.43 13.21
CA ASP A 897 16.81 6.37 13.11
C ASP A 897 16.24 4.95 12.88
N GLY A 898 15.69 4.71 11.68
CA GLY A 898 15.02 3.46 11.31
C GLY A 898 13.49 3.52 11.45
N TRP A 899 12.97 4.56 12.12
CA TRP A 899 11.55 4.89 12.16
C TRP A 899 11.28 6.22 11.44
N GLN A 900 10.15 6.35 10.78
CA GLN A 900 9.59 7.60 10.30
C GLN A 900 8.29 7.89 11.02
N LEU A 901 8.19 9.11 11.51
CA LEU A 901 6.97 9.71 12.00
C LEU A 901 6.50 10.70 10.94
N ARG A 902 5.30 10.51 10.40
CA ARG A 902 4.67 11.49 9.53
C ARG A 902 3.35 11.94 10.15
N ALA A 903 3.26 13.22 10.49
CA ALA A 903 2.05 13.87 10.94
C ALA A 903 1.56 14.81 9.84
N THR A 904 0.39 14.54 9.25
CA THR A 904 -0.21 15.41 8.23
C THR A 904 -1.50 15.99 8.75
N PHE A 905 -1.71 17.28 8.53
CA PHE A 905 -2.92 18.04 8.81
C PHE A 905 -3.45 18.61 7.48
N SER A 906 -4.71 18.35 7.16
CA SER A 906 -5.37 18.86 5.96
C SER A 906 -6.72 19.45 6.35
N ILE A 907 -7.02 20.62 5.80
CA ILE A 907 -8.32 21.27 5.89
C ILE A 907 -8.77 21.60 4.48
N SER A 908 -9.99 21.22 4.10
CA SER A 908 -10.60 21.62 2.82
C SER A 908 -12.11 21.83 2.97
N PRO A 909 -12.72 22.78 2.24
CA PRO A 909 -14.16 22.95 2.25
C PRO A 909 -14.83 21.88 1.39
N SER A 910 -15.82 21.22 1.95
CA SER A 910 -16.66 20.24 1.27
C SER A 910 -18.09 20.77 1.17
N ALA A 911 -18.72 20.55 0.02
CA ALA A 911 -20.12 20.88 -0.17
C ALA A 911 -21.00 19.89 0.61
N LEU A 912 -22.09 20.38 1.19
CA LEU A 912 -23.19 19.50 1.59
C LEU A 912 -23.71 18.82 0.31
N PRO A 913 -23.86 17.49 0.28
CA PRO A 913 -24.48 16.84 -0.88
C PRO A 913 -25.87 17.44 -1.07
N SER A 914 -26.13 17.88 -2.29
CA SER A 914 -27.44 18.33 -2.70
C SER A 914 -28.40 17.15 -2.58
N ASP A 915 -29.43 17.30 -1.76
CA ASP A 915 -30.59 16.45 -1.84
C ASP A 915 -31.10 16.50 -3.29
N ILE A 916 -30.99 15.36 -3.99
CA ILE A 916 -31.17 15.21 -5.44
C ILE A 916 -32.58 15.67 -5.87
N ALA A 917 -33.52 15.79 -4.94
CA ALA A 917 -34.89 16.20 -5.18
C ALA A 917 -35.24 17.66 -4.83
N SER A 918 -34.47 18.37 -3.99
CA SER A 918 -34.88 19.71 -3.50
C SER A 918 -34.11 20.87 -4.11
N GLY A 919 -33.02 20.62 -4.85
CA GLY A 919 -32.25 21.66 -5.56
C GLY A 919 -31.74 22.81 -4.69
N SER A 920 -31.87 22.70 -3.36
CA SER A 920 -31.67 23.79 -2.41
C SER A 920 -31.16 23.27 -1.08
N VAL A 921 -29.90 22.79 -1.08
CA VAL A 921 -29.08 22.82 0.12
C VAL A 921 -27.78 23.53 -0.23
N LYS A 922 -27.73 24.84 0.03
CA LYS A 922 -26.53 25.67 -0.14
C LYS A 922 -25.82 25.79 1.21
N GLY A 923 -24.90 24.87 1.48
CA GLY A 923 -23.98 24.99 2.61
C GLY A 923 -22.65 24.29 2.33
N SER A 924 -21.59 24.83 2.90
CA SER A 924 -20.23 24.29 2.84
C SER A 924 -19.69 24.12 4.26
N TYR A 925 -19.03 23.01 4.55
CA TYR A 925 -18.35 22.77 5.83
C TYR A 925 -16.85 22.51 5.58
N TRP A 926 -16.03 22.58 6.62
CA TRP A 926 -14.58 22.38 6.49
C TRP A 926 -14.19 20.97 6.89
N ASN A 927 -13.91 20.07 5.95
CA ASN A 927 -13.31 18.78 6.26
C ASN A 927 -11.92 19.01 6.90
N LYS A 928 -11.68 18.38 8.05
CA LYS A 928 -10.42 18.46 8.80
C LYS A 928 -9.92 17.04 8.98
N GLU A 929 -8.72 16.78 8.51
CA GLU A 929 -8.07 15.48 8.60
C GLU A 929 -6.72 15.69 9.25
N PHE A 930 -6.45 14.99 10.34
CA PHE A 930 -5.12 14.89 10.91
C PHE A 930 -4.76 13.43 11.05
N TRP A 931 -3.57 13.02 10.60
CA TRP A 931 -3.12 11.65 10.77
C TRP A 931 -1.64 11.60 11.15
N ILE A 932 -1.31 10.65 12.03
CA ILE A 932 0.06 10.32 12.43
C ILE A 932 0.35 8.88 12.01
N GLU A 933 1.34 8.70 11.16
CA GLU A 933 1.85 7.40 10.73
C GLU A 933 3.22 7.16 11.37
N PHE A 934 3.41 5.95 11.90
CA PHE A 934 4.70 5.46 12.37
C PHE A 934 5.14 4.31 11.45
N THR A 935 6.16 4.53 10.65
CA THR A 935 6.65 3.56 9.66
C THR A 935 8.08 3.18 10.00
N LEU A 936 8.39 1.89 10.10
CA LEU A 936 9.79 1.44 10.19
C LEU A 936 10.38 1.44 8.77
N THR A 937 11.42 2.24 8.52
CA THR A 937 11.84 2.64 7.16
C THR A 937 13.19 2.15 6.70
N ASP A 938 14.02 1.63 7.60
CA ASP A 938 15.29 1.03 7.22
C ASP A 938 15.66 -0.12 8.17
N PHE A 939 16.28 -1.15 7.59
CA PHE A 939 16.92 -2.26 8.29
C PHE A 939 18.36 -2.35 7.74
N PRO A 940 19.38 -1.87 8.47
CA PRO A 940 20.72 -1.68 7.91
C PRO A 940 21.39 -3.02 7.49
N GLY A 941 21.38 -3.33 6.18
CA GLY A 941 22.07 -4.49 5.61
C GLY A 941 21.27 -5.30 4.59
N ALA A 942 19.96 -5.08 4.50
CA ALA A 942 19.16 -5.59 3.40
C ALA A 942 18.15 -4.51 3.03
N GLY A 943 18.43 -3.77 1.95
CA GLY A 943 17.51 -2.79 1.41
C GLY A 943 16.10 -3.35 1.42
N LEU A 944 15.23 -2.75 2.23
CA LEU A 944 13.82 -2.71 1.86
C LEU A 944 13.81 -2.22 0.41
N PRO A 945 12.93 -2.72 -0.49
CA PRO A 945 12.65 -1.94 -1.67
C PRO A 945 12.21 -0.59 -1.12
N ARG A 946 13.10 0.41 -1.24
CA ARG A 946 12.66 1.80 -1.20
C ARG A 946 11.49 1.77 -2.15
N ARG A 947 10.27 1.98 -1.66
CA ARG A 947 9.40 2.82 -2.46
C ARG A 947 10.23 4.08 -2.58
N GLU A 948 10.94 4.18 -3.70
CA GLU A 948 11.46 5.44 -4.19
C GLU A 948 10.21 6.30 -4.37
N TYR A 949 9.74 6.86 -3.25
CA TYR A 949 9.39 8.25 -3.29
C TYR A 949 10.71 8.92 -3.58
N ASP A 950 10.88 9.27 -4.86
CA ASP A 950 11.99 10.08 -5.30
C ASP A 950 12.10 11.25 -4.32
N LEU A 951 13.17 11.26 -3.52
CA LEU A 951 13.39 12.26 -2.48
C LEU A 951 13.69 13.65 -3.09
N ASN A 952 13.71 13.74 -4.43
CA ASN A 952 13.70 14.98 -5.20
C ASN A 952 12.32 15.38 -5.75
N SER A 953 11.26 14.60 -5.49
CA SER A 953 9.90 14.97 -5.86
C SER A 953 9.44 16.16 -5.02
N THR A 954 9.61 17.36 -5.57
CA THR A 954 9.02 18.58 -5.06
C THR A 954 7.49 18.48 -5.10
N ILE A 955 6.80 19.35 -4.36
CA ILE A 955 5.33 19.51 -4.31
C ILE A 955 4.63 19.54 -5.69
N THR A 956 5.37 19.74 -6.78
CA THR A 956 4.93 19.54 -8.16
C THR A 956 4.33 18.15 -8.42
N ASP A 957 4.87 17.07 -7.85
CA ASP A 957 4.46 15.70 -8.21
C ASP A 957 3.14 15.27 -7.56
N LEU A 958 2.71 15.96 -6.50
CA LEU A 958 1.38 15.76 -5.89
C LEU A 958 0.25 16.46 -6.67
N ARG A 959 0.58 17.35 -7.62
CA ARG A 959 -0.40 17.93 -8.56
C ARG A 959 -0.57 17.12 -9.84
N ASP A 960 0.46 16.39 -10.28
CA ASP A 960 0.41 15.64 -11.54
C ASP A 960 -0.42 14.34 -11.51
N ASN A 961 -0.77 13.84 -10.32
CA ASN A 961 -1.70 12.70 -10.19
C ASN A 961 -3.18 13.03 -10.55
N ARG A 962 -3.47 14.24 -11.06
CA ARG A 962 -4.78 14.60 -11.64
C ARG A 962 -4.77 14.82 -13.15
N THR A 963 -3.65 14.61 -13.83
CA THR A 963 -3.56 14.71 -15.29
C THR A 963 -2.97 13.45 -15.90
N THR A 964 -3.58 12.30 -15.61
CA THR A 964 -3.55 11.17 -16.54
C THR A 964 -4.48 11.47 -17.72
N THR A 965 -3.94 12.17 -18.71
CA THR A 965 -4.44 12.12 -20.08
C THR A 965 -3.29 11.76 -20.99
N THR A 966 -3.29 10.50 -21.42
CA THR A 966 -2.99 10.04 -22.78
C THR A 966 -1.86 10.74 -23.53
N PHE A 967 -0.77 10.00 -23.72
CA PHE A 967 -0.15 9.88 -25.04
C PHE A 967 -0.29 8.44 -25.52
#